data_AF-A0A556VYU7-F1
#
_entry.id   AF-A0A556VYU7-F1
#
_cell.length_a   1.000
_cell.length_b   1.000
_cell.length_c   1.000
_cell.angle_alpha   90.00
_cell.angle_beta   90.00
_cell.angle_gamma   90.00
#
_symmetry.space_group_name_H-M   'P 1'
#
loop_
_entity.id
_entity.type
_entity.pdbx_description
1 polymer ?
#
loop_
_entity_poly.entity_id
_entity_poly.type
_entity_poly.pdbx_seq_one_letter_code
_entity_poly.pdbx_strand_id
1 'polypeptide(L)'
;NAEATGSSAIATGLDAAANNTNSFAAGNGAVSETADSISLGTEAGVGTQDNGAGDRTSHIAIGTRAGQRVAGNQDIAIGFEAGSDVTGDQNIALGNRAGTFAEGLFNTSIGDKANNLTAAEDISRATAVGAASSAKTEGTALGFNASALSQGAAFGSGADARLASVAIGQNTFASGGDIALGTGSEALAGDKTGTGYITGSAFSSGTVLSIGNSGGADVQRRIVNVADGANDYDAINVRQLEASQQSVATLVGGNVSWDSDNGNFSPITVQDTDGNDVSFSTVVEAIGAVTDGTVEILPSGAVQYNGEGGISNVSAGINATDAVNVQQLNETVAENAVEYFSVNASGLQNEDNSGATGVSATAIGPVATAAGDFSLAAGHRVNAEEDESTAVGYNVSALGENSTVLGNTSTAYDDGGVAIGQRAESQGENTITMGTDAQADPKAPGESVDNSIVIGTLAESTAEEGIAVGKSALASENRAVAQGSDAHATGIDSQAFGTESRATAESAQASGTNAEASADNAIAMGTLSDASGTDSQAFGTESRATAESAQASGTNAEATANNAIATGTSSDASGADSQAFGTESRATAESAQASGTNAEATANNAIATGTSSDASGADSQAFGTNAQAISDNAIAMGKDARSLSSDAIAMGTDSEAFGSDAIALGSQSETTVEGGVALGAGSLADTAAGETGYKPFGATADDIGAIDATEATQSAVDVGSRQITSLAAGTQDDDAVNVSQLIASQSKVEAGTNTAVTTSDNPDGGTIYTVDADGTTVSNGSDAVTVTSTGPDADNVTDYAVDLSQDSK
;
A
#
# COMPACT_ATOMS: atom_id res chain seq x y z
N ASN A 1 20.05 -2.27 29.99
CA ASN A 1 18.87 -1.37 29.83
C ASN A 1 18.75 -1.00 28.37
N ALA A 2 17.53 -0.75 27.87
CA ALA A 2 17.38 -0.12 26.56
C ALA A 2 17.90 1.32 26.61
N GLU A 3 18.60 1.75 25.58
CA GLU A 3 19.23 3.07 25.47
C GLU A 3 18.87 3.71 24.13
N ALA A 4 18.17 4.85 24.16
CA ALA A 4 17.86 5.65 22.97
C ALA A 4 18.47 7.04 23.17
N THR A 5 19.68 7.26 22.64
CA THR A 5 20.40 8.55 22.78
C THR A 5 20.29 9.44 21.55
N GLY A 6 19.88 8.88 20.41
CA GLY A 6 19.67 9.61 19.18
C GLY A 6 18.39 10.44 19.14
N SER A 7 18.37 11.49 18.31
CA SER A 7 17.16 12.29 18.06
C SER A 7 16.12 11.44 17.32
N SER A 8 14.87 11.43 17.78
CA SER A 8 13.80 10.57 17.21
C SER A 8 14.13 9.08 17.22
N ALA A 9 15.03 8.62 18.11
CA ALA A 9 15.42 7.23 18.21
C ALA A 9 14.45 6.40 19.05
N ILE A 10 14.30 5.13 18.72
CA ILE A 10 13.47 4.17 19.47
C ILE A 10 14.33 2.97 19.84
N ALA A 11 14.46 2.68 21.14
CA ALA A 11 15.12 1.47 21.63
C ALA A 11 14.18 0.66 22.53
N THR A 12 14.01 -0.64 22.23
CA THR A 12 13.18 -1.55 23.02
C THR A 12 13.80 -2.95 23.12
N GLY A 13 13.78 -3.54 24.32
CA GLY A 13 14.43 -4.83 24.60
C GLY A 13 15.64 -4.70 25.54
N LEU A 14 16.09 -5.85 26.08
CA LEU A 14 17.23 -5.89 26.98
C LEU A 14 18.50 -5.50 26.22
N ASP A 15 19.20 -4.47 26.70
CA ASP A 15 20.47 -3.98 26.13
C ASP A 15 20.37 -3.56 24.65
N ALA A 16 19.17 -3.17 24.20
CA ALA A 16 18.98 -2.55 22.90
C ALA A 16 19.52 -1.10 22.91
N ALA A 17 20.27 -0.70 21.89
CA ALA A 17 20.86 0.64 21.79
C ALA A 17 20.55 1.30 20.43
N ALA A 18 19.90 2.47 20.45
CA ALA A 18 19.62 3.31 19.28
C ALA A 18 20.30 4.68 19.49
N ASN A 19 21.50 4.85 18.91
CA ASN A 19 22.43 5.92 19.27
C ASN A 19 22.50 7.07 18.26
N ASN A 20 21.68 7.06 17.21
CA ASN A 20 21.75 8.04 16.13
C ASN A 20 20.37 8.57 15.72
N THR A 21 20.33 9.58 14.85
CA THR A 21 19.08 10.23 14.44
C THR A 21 18.19 9.26 13.66
N ASN A 22 16.88 9.26 13.94
CA ASN A 22 15.86 8.41 13.32
C ASN A 22 16.18 6.90 13.37
N SER A 23 16.94 6.47 14.38
CA SER A 23 17.42 5.10 14.46
C SER A 23 16.49 4.22 15.32
N PHE A 24 16.28 2.97 14.92
CA PHE A 24 15.35 2.03 15.55
C PHE A 24 16.09 0.76 15.97
N ALA A 25 16.12 0.44 17.26
CA ALA A 25 16.68 -0.79 17.81
C ALA A 25 15.62 -1.56 18.62
N ALA A 26 15.35 -2.80 18.24
CA ALA A 26 14.37 -3.65 18.92
C ALA A 26 14.86 -5.10 19.05
N GLY A 27 15.04 -5.59 20.26
CA GLY A 27 15.50 -6.96 20.54
C GLY A 27 16.62 -7.04 21.57
N ASN A 28 16.95 -8.25 22.02
CA ASN A 28 17.99 -8.45 23.03
C ASN A 28 19.39 -8.16 22.45
N GLY A 29 20.05 -7.10 22.91
CA GLY A 29 21.36 -6.66 22.41
C GLY A 29 21.34 -6.10 20.99
N ALA A 30 20.18 -5.66 20.48
CA ALA A 30 20.09 -5.02 19.16
C ALA A 30 20.76 -3.64 19.18
N VAL A 31 21.58 -3.31 18.19
CA VAL A 31 22.33 -2.05 18.16
C VAL A 31 22.14 -1.36 16.81
N SER A 32 21.86 -0.06 16.86
CA SER A 32 21.66 0.83 15.71
C SER A 32 22.50 2.08 15.95
N GLU A 33 23.71 2.11 15.35
CA GLU A 33 24.72 3.18 15.54
C GLU A 33 24.74 4.23 14.41
N THR A 34 24.01 3.98 13.32
CA THR A 34 23.97 4.82 12.11
C THR A 34 22.62 5.52 11.97
N ALA A 35 22.57 6.68 11.30
CA ALA A 35 21.32 7.43 11.13
C ALA A 35 20.33 6.68 10.21
N ASP A 36 19.03 6.86 10.43
CA ASP A 36 17.94 6.23 9.66
C ASP A 36 18.01 4.68 9.61
N SER A 37 18.75 4.05 10.54
CA SER A 37 18.94 2.58 10.54
C SER A 37 17.90 1.85 11.37
N ILE A 38 17.62 0.60 10.99
CA ILE A 38 16.67 -0.31 11.64
C ILE A 38 17.42 -1.57 12.04
N SER A 39 17.46 -1.89 13.34
CA SER A 39 18.01 -3.12 13.90
C SER A 39 16.95 -3.85 14.71
N LEU A 40 16.41 -4.96 14.18
CA LEU A 40 15.32 -5.74 14.78
C LEU A 40 15.72 -7.21 14.95
N GLY A 41 15.97 -7.67 16.17
CA GLY A 41 16.35 -9.05 16.49
C GLY A 41 17.46 -9.16 17.51
N THR A 42 17.75 -10.37 17.99
CA THR A 42 18.82 -10.60 18.97
C THR A 42 20.19 -10.30 18.36
N GLU A 43 20.97 -9.40 18.95
CA GLU A 43 22.28 -8.95 18.47
C GLU A 43 22.30 -8.43 17.01
N ALA A 44 21.16 -7.94 16.49
CA ALA A 44 21.07 -7.34 15.17
C ALA A 44 21.83 -5.99 15.12
N GLY A 45 22.55 -5.73 14.04
CA GLY A 45 23.29 -4.47 13.81
C GLY A 45 24.51 -4.26 14.73
N VAL A 46 24.90 -5.24 15.54
CA VAL A 46 26.01 -5.09 16.49
C VAL A 46 27.33 -4.85 15.76
N GLY A 47 28.01 -3.77 16.16
CA GLY A 47 29.33 -3.42 15.69
C GLY A 47 29.36 -2.89 14.27
N THR A 48 28.25 -2.35 13.74
CA THR A 48 28.25 -1.51 12.53
C THR A 48 29.32 -0.43 12.67
N GLN A 49 30.41 -0.50 11.91
CA GLN A 49 31.64 0.27 12.20
C GLN A 49 31.71 1.60 11.46
N ASP A 50 32.41 2.54 12.09
CA ASP A 50 32.95 3.75 11.48
C ASP A 50 34.29 3.47 10.75
N ASN A 51 34.27 3.43 9.42
CA ASN A 51 35.45 3.32 8.56
C ASN A 51 35.62 4.53 7.60
N GLY A 52 35.59 5.77 8.11
CA GLY A 52 35.90 7.01 7.36
C GLY A 52 34.71 7.80 6.80
N ALA A 53 34.93 9.08 6.45
CA ALA A 53 33.90 10.09 6.16
C ALA A 53 33.03 9.79 4.91
N GLY A 54 31.74 9.53 5.16
CA GLY A 54 30.67 9.28 4.19
C GLY A 54 29.39 8.94 4.96
N ASP A 55 28.22 9.29 4.43
CA ASP A 55 26.91 9.24 5.12
C ASP A 55 26.42 7.80 5.40
N ARG A 56 27.00 7.18 6.43
CA ARG A 56 26.61 5.89 7.03
C ARG A 56 25.19 5.95 7.55
N THR A 57 24.25 5.70 6.66
CA THR A 57 22.82 5.85 6.93
C THR A 57 22.03 4.69 6.35
N SER A 58 20.81 4.51 6.86
CA SER A 58 19.79 3.66 6.25
C SER A 58 20.11 2.15 6.17
N HIS A 59 20.86 1.61 7.14
CA HIS A 59 21.01 0.15 7.24
C HIS A 59 19.73 -0.51 7.75
N ILE A 60 19.37 -1.67 7.21
CA ILE A 60 18.25 -2.49 7.70
C ILE A 60 18.80 -3.84 8.13
N ALA A 61 18.82 -4.13 9.42
CA ALA A 61 19.23 -5.41 10.00
C ALA A 61 18.05 -6.06 10.72
N ILE A 62 17.48 -7.13 10.17
CA ILE A 62 16.30 -7.82 10.74
C ILE A 62 16.59 -9.32 10.90
N GLY A 63 16.70 -9.79 12.14
CA GLY A 63 16.95 -11.19 12.47
C GLY A 63 18.08 -11.36 13.49
N THR A 64 18.25 -12.58 14.00
CA THR A 64 19.31 -12.88 14.97
C THR A 64 20.69 -12.71 14.32
N ARG A 65 21.53 -11.83 14.90
CA ARG A 65 22.88 -11.52 14.41
C ARG A 65 22.92 -11.01 12.96
N ALA A 66 21.81 -10.49 12.44
CA ALA A 66 21.76 -9.88 11.11
C ALA A 66 22.57 -8.56 11.11
N GLY A 67 23.27 -8.26 10.01
CA GLY A 67 23.95 -6.98 9.82
C GLY A 67 25.03 -6.68 10.86
N GLN A 68 25.69 -7.70 11.45
CA GLN A 68 26.79 -7.45 12.36
C GLN A 68 28.03 -6.98 11.62
N ARG A 69 28.79 -6.02 12.19
CA ARG A 69 30.07 -5.56 11.62
C ARG A 69 29.97 -5.06 10.18
N VAL A 70 28.85 -4.43 9.83
CA VAL A 70 28.64 -3.77 8.53
C VAL A 70 29.38 -2.44 8.51
N ALA A 71 30.08 -2.14 7.41
CA ALA A 71 30.75 -0.86 7.17
C ALA A 71 30.41 -0.35 5.76
N GLY A 72 29.49 0.62 5.65
CA GLY A 72 29.01 1.14 4.36
C GLY A 72 27.76 2.00 4.52
N ASN A 73 26.97 2.12 3.46
CA ASN A 73 25.70 2.85 3.42
C ASN A 73 24.58 1.98 2.82
N GLN A 74 23.34 2.12 3.30
CA GLN A 74 22.14 1.54 2.68
C GLN A 74 22.14 0.01 2.50
N ASP A 75 22.86 -0.72 3.36
CA ASP A 75 22.86 -2.19 3.34
C ASP A 75 21.61 -2.78 4.02
N ILE A 76 21.05 -3.82 3.41
CA ILE A 76 19.88 -4.56 3.86
C ILE A 76 20.31 -5.99 4.21
N ALA A 77 20.11 -6.40 5.46
CA ALA A 77 20.42 -7.71 6.01
C ALA A 77 19.19 -8.26 6.74
N ILE A 78 18.56 -9.31 6.19
CA ILE A 78 17.35 -9.91 6.75
C ILE A 78 17.52 -11.43 6.85
N GLY A 79 17.53 -11.98 8.06
CA GLY A 79 17.71 -13.40 8.33
C GLY A 79 18.75 -13.70 9.43
N PHE A 80 18.94 -14.98 9.77
CA PHE A 80 19.95 -15.39 10.75
C PHE A 80 21.37 -15.19 10.19
N GLU A 81 22.19 -14.36 10.84
CA GLU A 81 23.56 -14.01 10.41
C GLU A 81 23.66 -13.43 8.98
N ALA A 82 22.55 -12.97 8.40
CA ALA A 82 22.55 -12.34 7.07
C ALA A 82 23.39 -11.06 7.07
N GLY A 83 24.13 -10.80 5.99
CA GLY A 83 24.91 -9.57 5.81
C GLY A 83 25.91 -9.28 6.93
N SER A 84 26.43 -10.31 7.61
CA SER A 84 27.46 -10.13 8.63
C SER A 84 28.82 -9.89 7.98
N ASP A 85 29.62 -8.98 8.53
CA ASP A 85 30.96 -8.62 8.06
C ASP A 85 30.98 -8.03 6.63
N VAL A 86 29.92 -7.31 6.23
CA VAL A 86 29.84 -6.65 4.92
C VAL A 86 30.60 -5.33 4.93
N THR A 87 31.38 -5.06 3.89
CA THR A 87 32.06 -3.77 3.68
C THR A 87 31.74 -3.20 2.30
N GLY A 88 31.09 -2.03 2.25
CA GLY A 88 30.64 -1.35 1.03
C GLY A 88 29.16 -1.02 1.07
N ASP A 89 28.65 -0.34 0.05
CA ASP A 89 27.33 0.27 0.04
C ASP A 89 26.31 -0.50 -0.82
N GLN A 90 25.04 -0.38 -0.44
CA GLN A 90 23.87 -0.84 -1.20
C GLN A 90 23.87 -2.36 -1.43
N ASN A 91 24.30 -3.12 -0.42
CA ASN A 91 24.27 -4.58 -0.45
C ASN A 91 22.95 -5.11 0.13
N ILE A 92 22.38 -6.13 -0.51
CA ILE A 92 21.17 -6.82 -0.08
C ILE A 92 21.54 -8.26 0.28
N ALA A 93 21.25 -8.66 1.51
CA ALA A 93 21.41 -10.01 2.05
C ALA A 93 20.11 -10.47 2.69
N LEU A 94 19.43 -11.45 2.08
CA LEU A 94 18.14 -11.98 2.55
C LEU A 94 18.22 -13.52 2.66
N GLY A 95 18.28 -14.06 3.88
CA GLY A 95 18.35 -15.50 4.13
C GLY A 95 19.34 -15.87 5.23
N ASN A 96 19.37 -17.14 5.64
CA ASN A 96 20.33 -17.64 6.63
C ASN A 96 21.75 -17.52 6.07
N ARG A 97 22.63 -16.73 6.73
CA ARG A 97 24.02 -16.50 6.34
C ARG A 97 24.19 -16.03 4.88
N ALA A 98 23.20 -15.32 4.35
CA ALA A 98 23.32 -14.72 3.02
C ALA A 98 24.32 -13.55 3.06
N GLY A 99 25.15 -13.40 2.04
CA GLY A 99 26.04 -12.25 1.85
C GLY A 99 27.06 -12.02 2.97
N THR A 100 27.47 -13.06 3.70
CA THR A 100 28.48 -12.93 4.77
C THR A 100 29.85 -12.61 4.17
N PHE A 101 30.61 -11.71 4.81
CA PHE A 101 31.93 -11.26 4.39
C PHE A 101 32.02 -10.64 2.97
N ALA A 102 30.90 -10.14 2.43
CA ALA A 102 30.92 -9.49 1.12
C ALA A 102 31.63 -8.13 1.20
N GLU A 103 32.66 -7.93 0.38
CA GLU A 103 33.23 -6.61 0.12
C GLU A 103 32.71 -6.09 -1.24
N GLY A 104 32.50 -4.78 -1.34
CA GLY A 104 32.09 -4.12 -2.57
C GLY A 104 30.68 -3.53 -2.53
N LEU A 105 30.24 -3.02 -3.68
CA LEU A 105 29.01 -2.24 -3.81
C LEU A 105 27.95 -2.98 -4.62
N PHE A 106 26.66 -2.71 -4.35
CA PHE A 106 25.52 -3.18 -5.15
C PHE A 106 25.36 -4.70 -5.26
N ASN A 107 25.68 -5.44 -4.20
CA ASN A 107 25.56 -6.90 -4.22
C ASN A 107 24.15 -7.35 -3.82
N THR A 108 23.60 -8.38 -4.47
CA THR A 108 22.32 -9.00 -4.10
C THR A 108 22.54 -10.47 -3.76
N SER A 109 22.22 -10.87 -2.54
CA SER A 109 22.42 -12.23 -2.01
C SER A 109 21.13 -12.71 -1.35
N ILE A 110 20.35 -13.56 -2.01
CA ILE A 110 19.01 -13.98 -1.56
C ILE A 110 18.93 -15.51 -1.51
N GLY A 111 18.79 -16.09 -0.31
CA GLY A 111 18.66 -17.54 -0.08
C GLY A 111 19.52 -18.05 1.08
N ASP A 112 19.29 -19.29 1.52
CA ASP A 112 20.14 -19.95 2.53
C ASP A 112 21.58 -20.06 1.99
N LYS A 113 22.53 -19.37 2.63
CA LYS A 113 23.95 -19.33 2.27
C LYS A 113 24.25 -18.81 0.86
N ALA A 114 23.37 -17.99 0.28
CA ALA A 114 23.67 -17.28 -0.96
C ALA A 114 24.85 -16.31 -0.71
N ASN A 115 25.92 -16.40 -1.51
CA ASN A 115 27.18 -15.67 -1.28
C ASN A 115 27.69 -15.78 0.18
N ASN A 116 27.63 -16.97 0.78
CA ASN A 116 28.20 -17.21 2.09
C ASN A 116 29.72 -17.42 1.98
N LEU A 117 30.49 -16.33 2.09
CA LEU A 117 31.94 -16.34 1.95
C LEU A 117 32.60 -16.76 3.27
N THR A 118 33.82 -17.29 3.20
CA THR A 118 34.58 -17.73 4.40
C THR A 118 35.60 -16.69 4.88
N ALA A 119 35.82 -15.66 4.08
CA ALA A 119 36.69 -14.53 4.35
C ALA A 119 36.19 -13.34 3.52
N ALA A 120 36.68 -12.15 3.84
CA ALA A 120 36.35 -10.94 3.11
C ALA A 120 36.79 -11.06 1.65
N GLU A 121 35.85 -10.90 0.72
CA GLU A 121 36.11 -10.98 -0.72
C GLU A 121 35.31 -9.93 -1.48
N ASP A 122 35.95 -9.24 -2.43
CA ASP A 122 35.27 -8.30 -3.34
C ASP A 122 34.37 -9.05 -4.31
N ILE A 123 33.07 -8.77 -4.25
CA ILE A 123 32.05 -9.32 -5.12
C ILE A 123 31.19 -8.25 -5.81
N SER A 124 31.65 -7.00 -5.90
CA SER A 124 30.89 -5.84 -6.42
C SER A 124 29.96 -6.13 -7.62
N ARG A 125 28.71 -5.67 -7.56
CA ARG A 125 27.63 -5.92 -8.55
C ARG A 125 27.32 -7.42 -8.77
N ALA A 126 27.56 -8.28 -7.77
CA ALA A 126 27.17 -9.69 -7.82
C ALA A 126 25.68 -9.86 -7.55
N THR A 127 25.02 -10.77 -8.29
CA THR A 127 23.65 -11.21 -8.00
C THR A 127 23.63 -12.71 -7.77
N ALA A 128 23.41 -13.17 -6.53
CA ALA A 128 23.24 -14.56 -6.16
C ALA A 128 21.84 -14.78 -5.56
N VAL A 129 21.00 -15.56 -6.23
CA VAL A 129 19.62 -15.86 -5.78
C VAL A 129 19.39 -17.38 -5.82
N GLY A 130 19.09 -17.96 -4.67
CA GLY A 130 18.93 -19.40 -4.47
C GLY A 130 19.85 -19.93 -3.38
N ALA A 131 19.46 -21.02 -2.71
CA ALA A 131 20.26 -21.56 -1.62
C ALA A 131 21.62 -22.08 -2.13
N ALA A 132 22.69 -21.75 -1.41
CA ALA A 132 24.09 -21.99 -1.75
C ALA A 132 24.53 -21.42 -3.11
N SER A 133 23.80 -20.45 -3.67
CA SER A 133 24.24 -19.75 -4.88
C SER A 133 25.48 -18.88 -4.59
N SER A 134 26.35 -18.72 -5.57
CA SER A 134 27.61 -17.97 -5.45
C SER A 134 27.86 -17.15 -6.70
N ALA A 135 27.99 -15.84 -6.57
CA ALA A 135 28.33 -14.91 -7.63
C ALA A 135 29.50 -14.03 -7.18
N LYS A 136 30.51 -13.87 -8.05
CA LYS A 136 31.63 -12.93 -7.87
C LYS A 136 31.34 -11.61 -8.59
N THR A 137 32.29 -10.69 -8.58
CA THR A 137 32.20 -9.36 -9.21
C THR A 137 31.59 -9.43 -10.61
N GLU A 138 30.48 -8.70 -10.81
CA GLU A 138 29.66 -8.65 -12.04
C GLU A 138 29.06 -9.99 -12.49
N GLY A 139 29.08 -11.01 -11.63
CA GLY A 139 28.50 -12.32 -11.87
C GLY A 139 27.02 -12.38 -11.49
N THR A 140 26.26 -13.21 -12.20
CA THR A 140 24.85 -13.50 -11.87
C THR A 140 24.65 -15.01 -11.72
N ALA A 141 24.21 -15.47 -10.56
CA ALA A 141 23.93 -16.86 -10.24
C ALA A 141 22.50 -17.00 -9.71
N LEU A 142 21.59 -17.59 -10.50
CA LEU A 142 20.20 -17.83 -10.10
C LEU A 142 19.90 -19.35 -10.06
N GLY A 143 19.62 -19.91 -8.89
CA GLY A 143 19.28 -21.32 -8.69
C GLY A 143 19.96 -21.94 -7.47
N PHE A 144 19.50 -23.13 -7.05
CA PHE A 144 20.14 -23.88 -5.98
C PHE A 144 21.56 -24.29 -6.40
N ASN A 145 22.58 -23.90 -5.61
CA ASN A 145 23.98 -24.20 -5.88
C ASN A 145 24.47 -23.70 -7.27
N ALA A 146 23.87 -22.62 -7.79
CA ALA A 146 24.34 -21.95 -9.01
C ALA A 146 25.62 -21.15 -8.71
N SER A 147 26.59 -21.16 -9.61
CA SER A 147 27.92 -20.60 -9.40
C SER A 147 28.37 -19.75 -10.59
N ALA A 148 28.60 -18.46 -10.38
CA ALA A 148 29.16 -17.51 -11.34
C ALA A 148 30.47 -16.92 -10.77
N LEU A 149 31.61 -17.56 -11.06
CA LEU A 149 32.89 -17.27 -10.40
C LEU A 149 33.67 -16.06 -10.96
N SER A 150 33.07 -15.30 -11.88
CA SER A 150 33.63 -14.10 -12.53
C SER A 150 32.46 -13.30 -13.13
N GLN A 151 32.68 -12.52 -14.19
CA GLN A 151 31.65 -11.81 -14.98
C GLN A 151 30.73 -12.77 -15.77
N GLY A 152 30.43 -13.94 -15.21
CA GLY A 152 29.65 -15.01 -15.83
C GLY A 152 28.19 -15.02 -15.39
N ALA A 153 27.36 -15.76 -16.11
CA ALA A 153 25.94 -15.89 -15.81
C ALA A 153 25.54 -17.37 -15.70
N ALA A 154 25.13 -17.80 -14.51
CA ALA A 154 24.71 -19.16 -14.20
C ALA A 154 23.22 -19.18 -13.83
N PHE A 155 22.40 -19.85 -14.61
CA PHE A 155 20.95 -19.92 -14.43
C PHE A 155 20.50 -21.38 -14.37
N GLY A 156 20.03 -21.84 -13.20
CA GLY A 156 19.57 -23.20 -12.98
C GLY A 156 20.29 -23.89 -11.81
N SER A 157 19.68 -24.96 -11.30
CA SER A 157 20.25 -25.71 -10.17
C SER A 157 21.57 -26.37 -10.57
N GLY A 158 22.67 -26.06 -9.86
CA GLY A 158 23.99 -26.59 -10.15
C GLY A 158 24.63 -26.06 -11.44
N ALA A 159 24.11 -24.98 -12.03
CA ALA A 159 24.76 -24.30 -13.15
C ALA A 159 26.09 -23.67 -12.68
N ASP A 160 27.16 -23.85 -13.44
CA ASP A 160 28.50 -23.37 -13.13
C ASP A 160 29.10 -22.62 -14.33
N ALA A 161 29.21 -21.30 -14.19
CA ALA A 161 29.78 -20.38 -15.16
C ALA A 161 31.10 -19.79 -14.63
N ARG A 162 32.19 -20.03 -15.36
CA ARG A 162 33.54 -19.59 -14.97
C ARG A 162 34.16 -18.71 -16.05
N LEU A 163 34.99 -17.75 -15.64
CA LEU A 163 35.76 -16.90 -16.57
C LEU A 163 34.88 -16.26 -17.67
N ALA A 164 33.89 -15.46 -17.26
CA ALA A 164 32.97 -14.72 -18.15
C ALA A 164 32.13 -15.58 -19.13
N SER A 165 31.72 -16.78 -18.71
CA SER A 165 30.88 -17.68 -19.51
C SER A 165 29.38 -17.58 -19.16
N VAL A 166 28.52 -18.23 -19.94
CA VAL A 166 27.07 -18.33 -19.69
C VAL A 166 26.66 -19.81 -19.59
N ALA A 167 26.04 -20.21 -18.48
CA ALA A 167 25.54 -21.55 -18.23
C ALA A 167 24.05 -21.50 -17.89
N ILE A 168 23.18 -22.04 -18.76
CA ILE A 168 21.72 -22.00 -18.60
C ILE A 168 21.16 -23.42 -18.61
N GLY A 169 20.66 -23.90 -17.47
CA GLY A 169 20.08 -25.23 -17.28
C GLY A 169 20.51 -25.89 -15.98
N GLN A 170 19.92 -27.02 -15.63
CA GLN A 170 20.37 -27.78 -14.46
C GLN A 170 21.70 -28.48 -14.75
N ASN A 171 22.66 -28.42 -13.83
CA ASN A 171 23.98 -29.07 -13.93
C ASN A 171 24.73 -28.71 -15.23
N THR A 172 24.62 -27.46 -15.69
CA THR A 172 25.34 -26.99 -16.87
C THR A 172 26.70 -26.41 -16.51
N PHE A 173 27.71 -26.63 -17.33
CA PHE A 173 29.06 -26.10 -17.11
C PHE A 173 29.55 -25.33 -18.34
N ALA A 174 30.05 -24.11 -18.12
CA ALA A 174 30.72 -23.32 -19.14
C ALA A 174 31.95 -22.61 -18.55
N SER A 175 32.98 -22.38 -19.38
CA SER A 175 34.21 -21.73 -18.95
C SER A 175 34.90 -20.94 -20.06
N GLY A 176 35.44 -19.76 -19.75
CA GLY A 176 36.33 -19.02 -20.65
C GLY A 176 35.59 -18.42 -21.85
N GLY A 177 34.51 -17.68 -21.58
CA GLY A 177 33.68 -17.00 -22.57
C GLY A 177 32.63 -17.88 -23.27
N ASP A 178 32.57 -19.18 -22.95
CA ASP A 178 31.65 -20.10 -23.63
C ASP A 178 30.20 -19.98 -23.17
N ILE A 179 29.29 -20.56 -23.95
CA ILE A 179 27.87 -20.64 -23.63
C ILE A 179 27.45 -22.12 -23.60
N ALA A 180 26.83 -22.56 -22.51
CA ALA A 180 26.21 -23.89 -22.39
C ALA A 180 24.70 -23.76 -22.14
N LEU A 181 23.87 -24.37 -22.99
CA LEU A 181 22.40 -24.27 -22.94
C LEU A 181 21.69 -25.64 -22.83
N GLY A 182 20.87 -25.79 -21.80
CA GLY A 182 20.05 -26.96 -21.52
C GLY A 182 20.66 -27.91 -20.49
N THR A 183 19.83 -28.63 -19.73
CA THR A 183 20.24 -29.50 -18.63
C THR A 183 21.41 -30.46 -18.98
N GLY A 184 22.48 -30.44 -18.18
CA GLY A 184 23.64 -31.30 -18.35
C GLY A 184 24.55 -30.93 -19.53
N SER A 185 24.37 -29.75 -20.12
CA SER A 185 25.27 -29.27 -21.17
C SER A 185 26.61 -28.81 -20.62
N GLU A 186 27.67 -29.14 -21.33
CA GLU A 186 29.05 -28.78 -21.01
C GLU A 186 29.69 -28.12 -22.24
N ALA A 187 30.26 -26.93 -22.04
CA ALA A 187 31.16 -26.29 -22.99
C ALA A 187 32.60 -26.41 -22.46
N LEU A 188 33.38 -27.29 -23.08
CA LEU A 188 34.71 -27.67 -22.60
C LEU A 188 35.80 -27.02 -23.45
N ALA A 189 36.98 -26.84 -22.85
CA ALA A 189 38.12 -26.25 -23.55
C ALA A 189 38.54 -27.06 -24.81
N GLY A 190 38.27 -28.36 -24.84
CA GLY A 190 38.54 -29.22 -26.00
C GLY A 190 37.68 -28.89 -27.23
N ASP A 191 36.48 -28.33 -27.03
CA ASP A 191 35.57 -27.96 -28.12
C ASP A 191 36.10 -26.79 -28.96
N LYS A 192 37.12 -26.07 -28.44
CA LYS A 192 37.74 -24.88 -29.08
C LYS A 192 38.86 -25.22 -30.05
N THR A 193 39.26 -26.49 -30.13
CA THR A 193 40.42 -26.93 -30.91
C THR A 193 40.10 -28.13 -31.78
N GLY A 194 40.37 -28.04 -33.08
CA GLY A 194 40.11 -29.15 -34.01
C GLY A 194 40.32 -28.76 -35.47
N THR A 195 39.87 -29.62 -36.38
CA THR A 195 39.87 -29.40 -37.83
C THR A 195 38.49 -29.66 -38.40
N GLY A 196 37.95 -28.73 -39.19
CA GLY A 196 36.65 -28.90 -39.86
C GLY A 196 36.65 -30.13 -40.77
N TYR A 197 35.59 -30.95 -40.70
CA TYR A 197 35.57 -32.26 -41.35
C TYR A 197 35.64 -32.20 -42.89
N ILE A 198 34.92 -31.26 -43.51
CA ILE A 198 34.88 -31.10 -44.98
C ILE A 198 35.95 -30.12 -45.46
N THR A 199 36.13 -29.00 -44.75
CA THR A 199 37.03 -27.91 -45.18
C THR A 199 38.49 -28.16 -44.80
N GLY A 200 38.76 -29.08 -43.87
CA GLY A 200 40.10 -29.34 -43.32
C GLY A 200 40.71 -28.15 -42.55
N SER A 201 39.96 -27.07 -42.36
CA SER A 201 40.46 -25.85 -41.74
C SER A 201 40.63 -26.05 -40.24
N ALA A 202 41.82 -25.75 -39.71
CA ALA A 202 42.09 -25.83 -38.29
C ALA A 202 41.48 -24.64 -37.54
N PHE A 203 40.88 -24.89 -36.38
CA PHE A 203 40.46 -23.87 -35.44
C PHE A 203 41.17 -24.14 -34.10
N SER A 204 41.71 -23.08 -33.50
CA SER A 204 42.59 -23.16 -32.32
C SER A 204 42.29 -22.10 -31.26
N SER A 205 41.30 -21.25 -31.49
CA SER A 205 40.89 -20.16 -30.61
C SER A 205 39.43 -19.79 -30.84
N GLY A 206 38.74 -19.32 -29.81
CA GLY A 206 37.36 -18.83 -29.89
C GLY A 206 36.55 -19.22 -28.66
N THR A 207 35.27 -18.87 -28.70
CA THR A 207 34.25 -19.30 -27.72
C THR A 207 33.28 -20.27 -28.40
N VAL A 208 32.76 -21.23 -27.66
CA VAL A 208 31.80 -22.22 -28.20
C VAL A 208 30.41 -22.04 -27.58
N LEU A 209 29.39 -22.36 -28.37
CA LEU A 209 28.03 -22.59 -27.90
C LEU A 209 27.79 -24.10 -27.87
N SER A 210 27.64 -24.67 -26.68
CA SER A 210 27.29 -26.07 -26.48
C SER A 210 25.83 -26.21 -26.05
N ILE A 211 25.06 -27.02 -26.79
CA ILE A 211 23.71 -27.44 -26.42
C ILE A 211 23.67 -28.89 -25.95
N GLY A 212 24.82 -29.43 -25.54
CA GLY A 212 25.01 -30.85 -25.26
C GLY A 212 26.25 -31.12 -24.41
N ASN A 213 26.71 -32.37 -24.38
CA ASN A 213 27.93 -32.75 -23.66
C ASN A 213 28.84 -33.57 -24.57
N SER A 214 30.07 -33.09 -24.80
CA SER A 214 31.10 -33.75 -25.60
C SER A 214 32.03 -34.68 -24.79
N GLY A 215 31.99 -34.59 -23.46
CA GLY A 215 32.85 -35.30 -22.51
C GLY A 215 32.21 -36.47 -21.74
N GLY A 216 30.89 -36.69 -21.83
CA GLY A 216 30.19 -37.81 -21.20
C GLY A 216 28.69 -37.90 -21.55
N ALA A 217 28.16 -39.14 -21.56
CA ALA A 217 26.77 -39.57 -21.87
C ALA A 217 26.03 -38.69 -22.90
N ASP A 218 26.12 -39.04 -24.19
CA ASP A 218 25.50 -38.44 -25.41
C ASP A 218 24.26 -37.51 -25.23
N VAL A 219 24.40 -36.39 -24.52
CA VAL A 219 23.37 -35.35 -24.48
C VAL A 219 23.55 -34.53 -25.75
N GLN A 220 22.91 -34.96 -26.83
CA GLN A 220 22.77 -34.17 -28.05
C GLN A 220 21.34 -33.64 -28.13
N ARG A 221 21.17 -32.47 -28.75
CA ARG A 221 19.86 -31.83 -28.94
C ARG A 221 19.65 -31.46 -30.39
N ARG A 222 18.42 -31.62 -30.86
CA ARG A 222 17.99 -31.12 -32.16
C ARG A 222 17.77 -29.61 -32.06
N ILE A 223 18.34 -28.85 -32.98
CA ILE A 223 18.01 -27.44 -33.18
C ILE A 223 16.92 -27.39 -34.26
N VAL A 224 15.74 -26.90 -33.91
CA VAL A 224 14.60 -26.76 -34.85
C VAL A 224 14.41 -25.28 -35.19
N ASN A 225 13.68 -24.99 -36.29
CA ASN A 225 13.41 -23.63 -36.78
C ASN A 225 14.68 -22.82 -37.18
N VAL A 226 15.70 -23.50 -37.71
CA VAL A 226 16.89 -22.86 -38.26
C VAL A 226 16.58 -22.42 -39.70
N ALA A 227 16.62 -21.11 -39.97
CA ALA A 227 16.50 -20.55 -41.32
C ALA A 227 17.69 -20.95 -42.20
N ASP A 228 17.65 -20.63 -43.49
CA ASP A 228 18.80 -20.90 -44.37
C ASP A 228 19.98 -20.02 -44.00
N GLY A 229 21.15 -20.64 -43.85
CA GLY A 229 22.40 -19.90 -43.71
C GLY A 229 22.74 -19.12 -44.98
N ALA A 230 23.06 -17.84 -44.83
CA ALA A 230 23.47 -16.93 -45.89
C ALA A 230 24.98 -16.60 -45.85
N ASN A 231 25.62 -16.73 -44.69
CA ASN A 231 27.06 -16.51 -44.48
C ASN A 231 27.81 -17.81 -44.16
N ASP A 232 29.14 -17.79 -44.32
CA ASP A 232 30.03 -18.96 -44.12
C ASP A 232 29.99 -19.60 -42.72
N TYR A 233 29.48 -18.89 -41.72
CA TYR A 233 29.42 -19.34 -40.32
C TYR A 233 28.01 -19.68 -39.84
N ASP A 234 27.00 -19.56 -40.70
CA ASP A 234 25.61 -19.87 -40.34
C ASP A 234 25.40 -21.39 -40.21
N ALA A 235 24.46 -21.79 -39.36
CA ALA A 235 24.08 -23.19 -39.24
C ALA A 235 23.30 -23.64 -40.49
N ILE A 236 23.69 -24.78 -41.07
CA ILE A 236 23.02 -25.39 -42.23
C ILE A 236 21.82 -26.21 -41.74
N ASN A 237 20.62 -25.95 -42.29
CA ASN A 237 19.45 -26.78 -42.02
C ASN A 237 19.31 -27.94 -43.04
N VAL A 238 18.41 -28.88 -42.77
CA VAL A 238 18.21 -30.07 -43.62
C VAL A 238 17.84 -29.67 -45.06
N ARG A 239 16.95 -28.70 -45.27
CA ARG A 239 16.53 -28.26 -46.62
C ARG A 239 17.68 -27.71 -47.48
N GLN A 240 18.66 -27.04 -46.89
CA GLN A 240 19.87 -26.64 -47.62
C GLN A 240 20.74 -27.84 -48.01
N LEU A 241 20.82 -28.86 -47.15
CA LEU A 241 21.47 -30.13 -47.46
C LEU A 241 20.71 -30.86 -48.58
N GLU A 242 19.38 -30.93 -48.51
CA GLU A 242 18.53 -31.52 -49.56
C GLU A 242 18.70 -30.79 -50.89
N ALA A 243 18.70 -29.45 -50.90
CA ALA A 243 18.96 -28.65 -52.09
C ALA A 243 20.36 -28.90 -52.66
N SER A 244 21.38 -29.07 -51.81
CA SER A 244 22.73 -29.45 -52.25
C SER A 244 22.76 -30.86 -52.87
N GLN A 245 22.08 -31.84 -52.28
CA GLN A 245 22.01 -33.20 -52.84
C GLN A 245 21.23 -33.21 -54.16
N GLN A 246 20.11 -32.50 -54.23
CA GLN A 246 19.32 -32.35 -55.45
C GLN A 246 20.11 -31.63 -56.56
N SER A 247 20.96 -30.66 -56.19
CA SER A 247 21.87 -30.00 -57.14
C SER A 247 22.90 -30.98 -57.70
N VAL A 248 23.42 -31.91 -56.89
CA VAL A 248 24.29 -33.00 -57.38
C VAL A 248 23.55 -33.94 -58.32
N ALA A 249 22.31 -34.34 -58.01
CA ALA A 249 21.48 -35.15 -58.92
C ALA A 249 21.24 -34.43 -60.25
N THR A 250 20.93 -33.14 -60.21
CA THR A 250 20.73 -32.29 -61.39
C THR A 250 22.01 -32.15 -62.21
N LEU A 251 23.17 -32.01 -61.55
CA LEU A 251 24.47 -31.90 -62.21
C LEU A 251 24.88 -33.20 -62.91
N VAL A 252 24.54 -34.36 -62.34
CA VAL A 252 24.78 -35.67 -62.97
C VAL A 252 23.83 -35.91 -64.16
N GLY A 253 22.57 -35.46 -64.07
CA GLY A 253 21.59 -35.57 -65.15
C GLY A 253 21.09 -37.00 -65.40
N GLY A 254 20.53 -37.28 -66.58
CA GLY A 254 20.21 -38.66 -67.01
C GLY A 254 19.22 -39.43 -66.12
N ASN A 255 18.11 -38.79 -65.72
CA ASN A 255 17.07 -39.34 -64.83
C ASN A 255 17.55 -39.72 -63.41
N VAL A 256 18.75 -39.28 -62.99
CA VAL A 256 19.17 -39.43 -61.59
C VAL A 256 18.28 -38.58 -60.69
N SER A 257 17.68 -39.22 -59.69
CA SER A 257 16.86 -38.60 -58.66
C SER A 257 17.47 -38.86 -57.29
N TRP A 258 17.33 -37.88 -56.39
CA TRP A 258 17.72 -38.02 -54.99
C TRP A 258 16.47 -38.39 -54.18
N ASP A 259 16.59 -39.43 -53.35
CA ASP A 259 15.52 -39.88 -52.46
C ASP A 259 15.66 -39.20 -51.09
N SER A 260 14.66 -38.37 -50.74
CA SER A 260 14.64 -37.63 -49.48
C SER A 260 14.51 -38.50 -48.23
N ASP A 261 14.03 -39.74 -48.37
CA ASP A 261 13.72 -40.59 -47.24
C ASP A 261 14.93 -41.42 -46.77
N ASN A 262 15.91 -41.68 -47.66
CA ASN A 262 17.08 -42.50 -47.35
C ASN A 262 18.43 -41.91 -47.80
N GLY A 263 18.44 -40.78 -48.50
CA GLY A 263 19.64 -40.07 -48.92
C GLY A 263 20.42 -40.71 -50.07
N ASN A 264 19.88 -41.77 -50.71
CA ASN A 264 20.52 -42.39 -51.85
C ASN A 264 20.19 -41.67 -53.16
N PHE A 265 21.15 -41.66 -54.08
CA PHE A 265 20.91 -41.31 -55.47
C PHE A 265 20.44 -42.54 -56.25
N SER A 266 19.49 -42.36 -57.16
CA SER A 266 19.08 -43.43 -58.08
C SER A 266 20.23 -43.78 -59.05
N PRO A 267 20.25 -45.00 -59.62
CA PRO A 267 21.23 -45.37 -60.64
C PRO A 267 21.14 -44.47 -61.88
N ILE A 268 22.27 -44.19 -62.53
CA ILE A 268 22.33 -43.49 -63.81
C ILE A 268 21.82 -44.43 -64.90
N THR A 269 20.77 -44.05 -65.62
CA THR A 269 20.19 -44.89 -66.69
C THR A 269 20.52 -44.33 -68.06
N VAL A 270 21.09 -45.16 -68.93
CA VAL A 270 21.31 -44.85 -70.36
C VAL A 270 20.75 -45.98 -71.20
N GLN A 271 20.11 -45.64 -72.33
CA GLN A 271 19.53 -46.65 -73.22
C GLN A 271 20.61 -47.32 -74.06
N ASP A 272 20.61 -48.65 -74.09
CA ASP A 272 21.42 -49.41 -75.03
C ASP A 272 20.91 -49.27 -76.48
N THR A 273 21.66 -49.82 -77.44
CA THR A 273 21.33 -49.82 -78.87
C THR A 273 19.98 -50.43 -79.24
N ASP A 274 19.36 -51.22 -78.35
CA ASP A 274 18.05 -51.86 -78.55
C ASP A 274 16.90 -51.09 -77.86
N GLY A 275 17.22 -49.96 -77.22
CA GLY A 275 16.27 -49.10 -76.50
C GLY A 275 15.95 -49.57 -75.09
N ASN A 276 16.76 -50.46 -74.50
CA ASN A 276 16.59 -50.91 -73.12
C ASN A 276 17.39 -50.02 -72.16
N ASP A 277 16.79 -49.66 -71.02
CA ASP A 277 17.49 -48.89 -69.98
C ASP A 277 18.56 -49.74 -69.27
N VAL A 278 19.82 -49.31 -69.33
CA VAL A 278 20.94 -49.92 -68.59
C VAL A 278 21.34 -49.00 -67.44
N SER A 279 21.38 -49.54 -66.22
CA SER A 279 21.60 -48.79 -64.98
C SER A 279 23.04 -48.92 -64.49
N PHE A 280 23.66 -47.80 -64.13
CA PHE A 280 25.02 -47.71 -63.61
C PHE A 280 25.04 -47.02 -62.23
N SER A 281 25.89 -47.49 -61.33
CA SER A 281 26.01 -47.00 -59.96
C SER A 281 26.92 -45.78 -59.82
N THR A 282 27.76 -45.49 -60.82
CA THR A 282 28.68 -44.35 -60.81
C THR A 282 28.80 -43.68 -62.18
N VAL A 283 29.13 -42.38 -62.20
CA VAL A 283 29.39 -41.61 -63.45
C VAL A 283 30.51 -42.23 -64.29
N VAL A 284 31.51 -42.85 -63.63
CA VAL A 284 32.63 -43.54 -64.29
C VAL A 284 32.16 -44.77 -65.07
N GLU A 285 31.20 -45.53 -64.53
CA GLU A 285 30.64 -46.70 -65.21
C GLU A 285 29.75 -46.30 -66.40
N ALA A 286 28.96 -45.23 -66.25
CA ALA A 286 28.10 -44.70 -67.32
C ALA A 286 28.87 -44.10 -68.51
N ILE A 287 29.97 -43.37 -68.25
CA ILE A 287 30.86 -42.86 -69.32
C ILE A 287 31.67 -43.99 -69.98
N GLY A 288 32.00 -45.03 -69.21
CA GLY A 288 32.63 -46.25 -69.73
C GLY A 288 31.82 -46.93 -70.84
N ALA A 289 30.49 -46.96 -70.69
CA ALA A 289 29.56 -47.54 -71.68
C ALA A 289 29.46 -46.74 -73.00
N VAL A 290 29.68 -45.42 -72.96
CA VAL A 290 29.78 -44.60 -74.20
C VAL A 290 31.10 -44.88 -74.93
N THR A 291 32.14 -45.30 -74.21
CA THR A 291 33.50 -45.50 -74.76
C THR A 291 33.72 -46.94 -75.26
N ASP A 292 32.90 -47.91 -74.83
CA ASP A 292 32.99 -49.33 -75.24
C ASP A 292 32.11 -49.72 -76.44
N GLY A 293 31.26 -48.80 -76.92
CA GLY A 293 30.50 -48.93 -78.17
C GLY A 293 29.05 -49.39 -78.03
N THR A 294 28.42 -49.24 -76.86
CA THR A 294 27.00 -49.61 -76.64
C THR A 294 26.00 -48.46 -76.74
N VAL A 295 26.42 -47.22 -76.99
CA VAL A 295 25.54 -46.05 -77.21
C VAL A 295 26.07 -45.17 -78.36
N GLU A 296 25.25 -44.93 -79.39
CA GLU A 296 25.60 -44.06 -80.54
C GLU A 296 25.00 -42.65 -80.37
N ILE A 297 25.84 -41.62 -80.54
CA ILE A 297 25.45 -40.21 -80.42
C ILE A 297 25.12 -39.66 -81.82
N LEU A 298 23.83 -39.35 -82.02
CA LEU A 298 23.16 -38.56 -83.09
C LEU A 298 22.32 -39.35 -84.11
N PRO A 299 21.05 -38.93 -84.35
CA PRO A 299 20.76 -38.30 -85.65
C PRO A 299 19.64 -37.23 -85.72
N SER A 300 19.69 -36.55 -86.88
CA SER A 300 18.61 -35.86 -87.64
C SER A 300 17.70 -34.85 -86.93
N GLY A 301 18.27 -33.68 -86.59
CA GLY A 301 17.46 -32.52 -86.22
C GLY A 301 18.23 -31.24 -85.86
N ALA A 302 19.50 -31.11 -86.26
CA ALA A 302 20.31 -29.94 -85.90
C ALA A 302 19.73 -28.64 -86.47
N VAL A 303 19.36 -27.72 -85.59
CA VAL A 303 18.93 -26.35 -85.91
C VAL A 303 20.16 -25.55 -86.37
N GLN A 304 20.10 -24.96 -87.57
CA GLN A 304 21.10 -24.01 -88.05
C GLN A 304 20.74 -22.58 -87.63
N TYR A 305 21.70 -21.93 -86.96
CA TYR A 305 21.75 -20.48 -86.75
C TYR A 305 22.02 -19.74 -88.07
N ASN A 306 21.43 -18.56 -88.26
CA ASN A 306 22.02 -17.54 -89.14
C ASN A 306 22.74 -16.46 -88.30
N GLY A 307 23.72 -15.79 -88.91
CA GLY A 307 24.75 -14.98 -88.25
C GLY A 307 24.32 -13.71 -87.51
N GLU A 308 23.03 -13.54 -87.20
CA GLU A 308 22.50 -12.43 -86.38
C GLU A 308 21.51 -12.90 -85.28
N GLY A 309 21.31 -14.22 -85.09
CA GLY A 309 20.77 -14.76 -83.84
C GLY A 309 19.24 -14.80 -83.64
N GLY A 310 18.42 -15.02 -84.68
CA GLY A 310 16.96 -15.16 -84.53
C GLY A 310 16.30 -16.24 -85.41
N ILE A 311 15.17 -16.82 -84.93
CA ILE A 311 14.32 -17.80 -85.64
C ILE A 311 13.00 -17.10 -86.06
N SER A 312 12.50 -17.30 -87.29
CA SER A 312 11.23 -16.70 -87.78
C SER A 312 10.33 -17.73 -88.49
N ASN A 313 9.00 -17.48 -88.53
CA ASN A 313 7.89 -18.34 -89.00
C ASN A 313 7.41 -19.49 -88.08
N VAL A 314 7.24 -19.24 -86.78
CA VAL A 314 6.57 -20.17 -85.85
C VAL A 314 5.04 -19.95 -85.84
N SER A 315 4.29 -20.96 -86.30
CA SER A 315 2.83 -21.05 -86.13
C SER A 315 2.50 -21.46 -84.68
N ALA A 316 1.27 -21.23 -84.20
CA ALA A 316 0.91 -21.57 -82.83
C ALA A 316 1.14 -23.07 -82.55
N GLY A 317 1.94 -23.39 -81.53
CA GLY A 317 2.19 -24.76 -81.08
C GLY A 317 0.92 -25.45 -80.61
N ILE A 318 0.71 -26.70 -81.02
CA ILE A 318 -0.48 -27.54 -80.74
C ILE A 318 -0.10 -28.74 -79.85
N ASN A 319 1.12 -29.26 -79.98
CA ASN A 319 1.63 -30.37 -79.17
C ASN A 319 2.61 -29.88 -78.10
N ALA A 320 2.76 -30.64 -77.01
CA ALA A 320 3.60 -30.27 -75.85
C ALA A 320 5.11 -30.07 -76.16
N THR A 321 5.55 -30.35 -77.39
CA THR A 321 6.95 -30.25 -77.85
C THR A 321 7.17 -29.14 -78.88
N ASP A 322 6.15 -28.35 -79.20
CA ASP A 322 6.24 -27.27 -80.20
C ASP A 322 6.86 -25.99 -79.59
N ALA A 323 7.52 -25.17 -80.42
CA ALA A 323 8.04 -23.86 -80.01
C ALA A 323 6.92 -22.81 -79.98
N VAL A 324 6.72 -22.16 -78.83
CA VAL A 324 5.75 -21.07 -78.62
C VAL A 324 6.17 -19.80 -79.36
N ASN A 325 5.23 -19.18 -80.10
CA ASN A 325 5.47 -17.89 -80.76
C ASN A 325 5.16 -16.70 -79.82
N VAL A 326 5.58 -15.48 -80.19
CA VAL A 326 5.38 -14.27 -79.36
C VAL A 326 3.89 -13.98 -79.09
N GLN A 327 2.99 -14.41 -79.97
CA GLN A 327 1.55 -14.32 -79.72
C GLN A 327 1.11 -15.28 -78.59
N GLN A 328 1.55 -16.54 -78.59
CA GLN A 328 1.27 -17.50 -77.51
C GLN A 328 1.90 -17.06 -76.19
N LEU A 329 3.08 -16.45 -76.21
CA LEU A 329 3.69 -15.84 -75.01
C LEU A 329 2.86 -14.65 -74.50
N ASN A 330 2.38 -13.77 -75.39
CA ASN A 330 1.55 -12.63 -75.02
C ASN A 330 0.15 -13.05 -74.52
N GLU A 331 -0.40 -14.18 -75.00
CA GLU A 331 -1.66 -14.77 -74.51
C GLU A 331 -1.46 -15.41 -73.12
N THR A 332 -0.35 -16.11 -72.85
CA THR A 332 -0.06 -16.66 -71.50
C THR A 332 0.30 -15.60 -70.46
N VAL A 333 0.96 -14.49 -70.86
CA VAL A 333 1.30 -13.35 -69.98
C VAL A 333 0.04 -12.56 -69.58
N ALA A 334 -1.00 -12.55 -70.42
CA ALA A 334 -2.31 -12.01 -70.05
C ALA A 334 -3.10 -12.95 -69.11
N GLU A 335 -2.79 -14.25 -69.10
CA GLU A 335 -3.49 -15.27 -68.31
C GLU A 335 -2.79 -15.65 -66.98
N ASN A 336 -1.56 -15.20 -66.69
CA ASN A 336 -0.77 -15.71 -65.54
C ASN A 336 0.08 -14.72 -64.70
N ALA A 337 -0.27 -13.43 -64.55
CA ALA A 337 0.36 -12.66 -63.47
C ALA A 337 -0.55 -11.61 -62.84
N VAL A 338 -1.14 -12.00 -61.70
CA VAL A 338 -1.45 -11.08 -60.62
C VAL A 338 -0.11 -10.76 -59.94
N GLU A 339 0.45 -9.57 -60.13
CA GLU A 339 1.76 -9.31 -59.54
C GLU A 339 1.66 -9.11 -58.02
N TYR A 340 0.52 -8.65 -57.46
CA TYR A 340 0.38 -8.50 -55.99
C TYR A 340 -1.01 -8.68 -55.33
N PHE A 341 -2.13 -8.91 -56.04
CA PHE A 341 -3.45 -8.99 -55.36
C PHE A 341 -4.61 -9.65 -56.18
N SER A 342 -5.33 -10.63 -55.61
CA SER A 342 -6.45 -11.36 -56.29
C SER A 342 -7.69 -11.50 -55.39
N VAL A 343 -8.89 -11.22 -55.92
CA VAL A 343 -10.19 -11.33 -55.23
C VAL A 343 -11.05 -12.39 -55.91
N ASN A 344 -11.48 -13.42 -55.18
CA ASN A 344 -12.49 -14.37 -55.65
C ASN A 344 -13.87 -13.96 -55.11
N ALA A 345 -14.61 -13.18 -55.90
CA ALA A 345 -15.99 -12.80 -55.63
C ALA A 345 -16.89 -13.20 -56.81
N SER A 346 -18.19 -13.39 -56.56
CA SER A 346 -19.13 -13.80 -57.60
C SER A 346 -20.12 -12.68 -57.91
N GLY A 347 -19.85 -11.90 -58.95
CA GLY A 347 -20.75 -10.87 -59.47
C GLY A 347 -20.77 -9.57 -58.65
N LEU A 348 -19.64 -9.20 -58.03
CA LEU A 348 -19.50 -7.98 -57.22
C LEU A 348 -18.49 -7.00 -57.86
N GLN A 349 -18.52 -5.72 -57.43
CA GLN A 349 -17.56 -4.71 -57.87
C GLN A 349 -16.16 -4.96 -57.24
N ASN A 350 -15.08 -4.49 -57.87
CA ASN A 350 -13.66 -4.73 -57.50
C ASN A 350 -13.11 -6.16 -57.76
N GLU A 351 -13.68 -6.91 -58.71
CA GLU A 351 -13.09 -8.20 -59.15
C GLU A 351 -11.79 -8.00 -59.96
N ASP A 352 -11.67 -6.87 -60.66
CA ASP A 352 -10.49 -6.47 -61.43
C ASP A 352 -9.52 -5.54 -60.66
N ASN A 353 -9.61 -5.50 -59.32
CA ASN A 353 -8.79 -4.61 -58.48
C ASN A 353 -8.93 -3.10 -58.79
N SER A 354 -10.10 -2.65 -59.25
CA SER A 354 -10.39 -1.25 -59.60
C SER A 354 -10.81 -0.36 -58.41
N GLY A 355 -10.82 -0.89 -57.20
CA GLY A 355 -11.32 -0.22 -55.99
C GLY A 355 -10.28 0.69 -55.30
N ALA A 356 -9.00 0.53 -55.64
CA ALA A 356 -7.93 1.44 -55.19
C ALA A 356 -7.88 2.64 -56.12
N THR A 357 -8.51 3.75 -55.72
CA THR A 357 -8.63 4.96 -56.57
C THR A 357 -7.75 6.12 -56.08
N GLY A 358 -7.34 6.13 -54.82
CA GLY A 358 -6.35 7.06 -54.29
C GLY A 358 -4.92 6.74 -54.70
N VAL A 359 -4.03 7.74 -54.63
CA VAL A 359 -2.60 7.59 -54.93
C VAL A 359 -1.96 6.65 -53.93
N SER A 360 -1.31 5.58 -54.39
CA SER A 360 -0.69 4.56 -53.52
C SER A 360 -1.68 3.83 -52.58
N ALA A 361 -2.99 3.86 -52.88
CA ALA A 361 -4.00 3.16 -52.11
C ALA A 361 -4.01 1.64 -52.38
N THR A 362 -4.52 0.86 -51.42
CA THR A 362 -4.65 -0.61 -51.52
C THR A 362 -6.08 -1.03 -51.22
N ALA A 363 -6.78 -1.65 -52.18
CA ALA A 363 -8.14 -2.14 -52.02
C ALA A 363 -8.23 -3.66 -52.22
N ILE A 364 -8.66 -4.38 -51.18
CA ILE A 364 -8.57 -5.81 -51.05
C ILE A 364 -9.96 -6.40 -50.81
N GLY A 365 -10.52 -7.12 -51.78
CA GLY A 365 -11.80 -7.83 -51.63
C GLY A 365 -13.02 -7.18 -52.32
N PRO A 366 -14.18 -7.86 -52.32
CA PRO A 366 -15.37 -7.42 -53.05
C PRO A 366 -16.00 -6.16 -52.46
N VAL A 367 -16.32 -5.20 -53.32
CA VAL A 367 -16.89 -3.91 -52.92
C VAL A 367 -15.99 -3.19 -51.89
N ALA A 368 -14.68 -3.46 -51.91
CA ALA A 368 -13.69 -2.69 -51.18
C ALA A 368 -13.31 -1.44 -52.00
N THR A 369 -13.35 -0.27 -51.37
CA THR A 369 -13.02 1.02 -51.97
C THR A 369 -11.99 1.70 -51.09
N ALA A 370 -10.83 2.03 -51.65
CA ALA A 370 -9.77 2.82 -51.02
C ALA A 370 -9.61 4.10 -51.86
N ALA A 371 -10.35 5.15 -51.50
CA ALA A 371 -10.47 6.38 -52.27
C ALA A 371 -9.43 7.44 -51.89
N GLY A 372 -9.03 7.49 -50.62
CA GLY A 372 -8.00 8.42 -50.15
C GLY A 372 -6.60 8.02 -50.57
N ASP A 373 -5.70 9.00 -50.68
CA ASP A 373 -4.28 8.78 -50.93
C ASP A 373 -3.67 7.98 -49.77
N PHE A 374 -2.79 7.02 -50.07
CA PHE A 374 -2.14 6.11 -49.11
C PHE A 374 -3.10 5.24 -48.27
N SER A 375 -4.39 5.18 -48.61
CA SER A 375 -5.40 4.44 -47.85
C SER A 375 -5.35 2.91 -48.03
N LEU A 376 -5.89 2.17 -47.06
CA LEU A 376 -6.02 0.70 -47.10
C LEU A 376 -7.47 0.27 -46.83
N ALA A 377 -8.11 -0.39 -47.79
CA ALA A 377 -9.41 -1.03 -47.61
C ALA A 377 -9.28 -2.54 -47.80
N ALA A 378 -9.56 -3.38 -46.79
CA ALA A 378 -9.45 -4.84 -46.91
C ALA A 378 -10.65 -5.61 -46.33
N GLY A 379 -11.43 -6.27 -47.19
CA GLY A 379 -12.54 -7.16 -46.81
C GLY A 379 -13.73 -7.10 -47.77
N HIS A 380 -14.96 -7.21 -47.25
CA HIS A 380 -16.19 -7.17 -48.06
C HIS A 380 -17.04 -5.95 -47.69
N ARG A 381 -17.36 -5.08 -48.67
CA ARG A 381 -18.07 -3.79 -48.46
C ARG A 381 -17.30 -2.87 -47.50
N VAL A 382 -16.04 -2.62 -47.81
CA VAL A 382 -15.16 -1.80 -46.97
C VAL A 382 -14.94 -0.47 -47.69
N ASN A 383 -15.05 0.64 -46.98
CA ASN A 383 -14.81 1.98 -47.52
C ASN A 383 -13.71 2.67 -46.70
N ALA A 384 -12.59 3.04 -47.32
CA ALA A 384 -11.56 3.92 -46.76
C ALA A 384 -11.54 5.17 -47.65
N GLU A 385 -12.24 6.22 -47.23
CA GLU A 385 -12.66 7.32 -48.11
C GLU A 385 -11.63 8.44 -48.19
N GLU A 386 -11.06 8.83 -47.06
CA GLU A 386 -10.13 9.97 -46.95
C GLU A 386 -8.66 9.52 -46.85
N ASP A 387 -7.74 10.47 -47.00
CA ASP A 387 -6.30 10.24 -47.04
C ASP A 387 -5.78 9.52 -45.77
N GLU A 388 -4.81 8.63 -45.96
CA GLU A 388 -4.16 7.82 -44.91
C GLU A 388 -5.12 6.93 -44.08
N SER A 389 -6.39 6.82 -44.46
CA SER A 389 -7.39 6.01 -43.77
C SER A 389 -7.17 4.50 -43.95
N THR A 390 -7.50 3.72 -42.92
CA THR A 390 -7.37 2.26 -42.92
C THR A 390 -8.70 1.62 -42.51
N ALA A 391 -9.30 0.79 -43.35
CA ALA A 391 -10.52 0.06 -43.08
C ALA A 391 -10.34 -1.44 -43.36
N VAL A 392 -10.64 -2.30 -42.39
CA VAL A 392 -10.48 -3.76 -42.53
C VAL A 392 -11.68 -4.50 -41.93
N GLY A 393 -12.31 -5.40 -42.71
CA GLY A 393 -13.36 -6.30 -42.21
C GLY A 393 -14.61 -6.44 -43.08
N TYR A 394 -15.80 -6.40 -42.49
CA TYR A 394 -17.08 -6.58 -43.20
C TYR A 394 -18.00 -5.38 -43.01
N ASN A 395 -18.40 -4.73 -44.10
CA ASN A 395 -19.33 -3.60 -44.07
C ASN A 395 -18.85 -2.44 -43.17
N VAL A 396 -17.55 -2.10 -43.22
CA VAL A 396 -16.95 -1.04 -42.38
C VAL A 396 -16.63 0.22 -43.20
N SER A 397 -16.54 1.38 -42.55
CA SER A 397 -16.26 2.66 -43.24
C SER A 397 -15.36 3.59 -42.42
N ALA A 398 -14.17 3.90 -42.93
CA ALA A 398 -13.24 4.90 -42.42
C ALA A 398 -13.41 6.18 -43.27
N LEU A 399 -14.13 7.17 -42.73
CA LEU A 399 -14.61 8.35 -43.47
C LEU A 399 -13.81 9.64 -43.17
N GLY A 400 -12.97 9.65 -42.14
CA GLY A 400 -12.09 10.78 -41.81
C GLY A 400 -10.63 10.56 -42.22
N GLU A 401 -9.87 11.64 -42.38
CA GLU A 401 -8.42 11.58 -42.65
C GLU A 401 -7.71 10.85 -41.50
N ASN A 402 -6.68 10.03 -41.78
CA ASN A 402 -5.94 9.27 -40.76
C ASN A 402 -6.79 8.30 -39.91
N SER A 403 -8.07 8.05 -40.27
CA SER A 403 -8.97 7.23 -39.48
C SER A 403 -8.67 5.72 -39.63
N THR A 404 -8.96 4.94 -38.59
CA THR A 404 -8.71 3.48 -38.58
C THR A 404 -9.94 2.71 -38.13
N VAL A 405 -10.44 1.80 -38.97
CA VAL A 405 -11.60 0.97 -38.68
C VAL A 405 -11.29 -0.51 -38.87
N LEU A 406 -11.57 -1.33 -37.86
CA LEU A 406 -11.35 -2.78 -37.90
C LEU A 406 -12.57 -3.52 -37.32
N GLY A 407 -13.27 -4.31 -38.12
CA GLY A 407 -14.31 -5.22 -37.62
C GLY A 407 -15.53 -5.42 -38.51
N ASN A 408 -16.73 -5.27 -37.97
CA ASN A 408 -17.98 -5.57 -38.68
C ASN A 408 -19.03 -4.49 -38.47
N THR A 409 -19.49 -3.83 -39.55
CA THR A 409 -20.52 -2.78 -39.48
C THR A 409 -20.11 -1.60 -38.60
N SER A 410 -18.81 -1.29 -38.56
CA SER A 410 -18.23 -0.21 -37.74
C SER A 410 -17.83 0.96 -38.62
N THR A 411 -17.86 2.17 -38.05
CA THR A 411 -17.64 3.42 -38.78
C THR A 411 -16.84 4.40 -37.94
N ALA A 412 -15.85 5.06 -38.55
CA ALA A 412 -15.21 6.26 -38.00
C ALA A 412 -15.52 7.42 -38.94
N TYR A 413 -16.15 8.48 -38.43
CA TYR A 413 -16.67 9.59 -39.24
C TYR A 413 -15.67 10.74 -39.40
N ASP A 414 -14.88 11.02 -38.37
CA ASP A 414 -14.03 12.22 -38.28
C ASP A 414 -12.53 11.88 -38.27
N ASP A 415 -11.70 12.91 -38.44
CA ASP A 415 -10.26 12.79 -38.62
C ASP A 415 -9.55 12.17 -37.39
N GLY A 416 -8.62 11.26 -37.63
CA GLY A 416 -7.92 10.52 -36.57
C GLY A 416 -8.81 9.56 -35.78
N GLY A 417 -10.09 9.41 -36.15
CA GLY A 417 -11.05 8.53 -35.49
C GLY A 417 -10.68 7.05 -35.62
N VAL A 418 -10.79 6.30 -34.53
CA VAL A 418 -10.52 4.86 -34.48
C VAL A 418 -11.80 4.11 -34.08
N ALA A 419 -12.26 3.14 -34.88
CA ALA A 419 -13.42 2.31 -34.57
C ALA A 419 -13.10 0.81 -34.73
N ILE A 420 -13.00 0.08 -33.61
CA ILE A 420 -12.57 -1.32 -33.61
C ILE A 420 -13.61 -2.22 -32.93
N GLY A 421 -14.23 -3.14 -33.65
CA GLY A 421 -15.22 -4.07 -33.10
C GLY A 421 -16.42 -4.31 -34.01
N GLN A 422 -17.53 -4.78 -33.44
CA GLN A 422 -18.79 -4.94 -34.17
C GLN A 422 -19.71 -3.75 -33.88
N ARG A 423 -20.17 -3.02 -34.91
CA ARG A 423 -21.01 -1.83 -34.73
C ARG A 423 -20.39 -0.80 -33.78
N ALA A 424 -19.06 -0.64 -33.87
CA ALA A 424 -18.35 0.43 -33.17
C ALA A 424 -18.50 1.71 -34.00
N GLU A 425 -18.90 2.81 -33.36
CA GLU A 425 -19.12 4.12 -34.01
C GLU A 425 -18.26 5.19 -33.33
N SER A 426 -17.43 5.89 -34.10
CA SER A 426 -16.60 6.99 -33.63
C SER A 426 -16.95 8.26 -34.41
N GLN A 427 -17.61 9.24 -33.75
CA GLN A 427 -18.08 10.51 -34.32
C GLN A 427 -17.38 11.75 -33.71
N GLY A 428 -16.06 11.69 -33.52
CA GLY A 428 -15.26 12.85 -33.09
C GLY A 428 -13.81 12.75 -33.53
N GLU A 429 -13.15 13.90 -33.68
CA GLU A 429 -11.73 13.98 -34.03
C GLU A 429 -10.88 13.31 -32.96
N ASN A 430 -9.83 12.59 -33.38
CA ASN A 430 -8.87 11.91 -32.50
C ASN A 430 -9.51 10.95 -31.48
N THR A 431 -10.71 10.44 -31.75
CA THR A 431 -11.50 9.63 -30.81
C THR A 431 -11.28 8.13 -31.01
N ILE A 432 -11.10 7.40 -29.92
CA ILE A 432 -10.88 5.95 -29.94
C ILE A 432 -12.13 5.22 -29.43
N THR A 433 -12.81 4.49 -30.31
CA THR A 433 -13.95 3.63 -29.97
C THR A 433 -13.63 2.16 -30.22
N MET A 434 -13.70 1.33 -29.19
CA MET A 434 -13.39 -0.10 -29.28
C MET A 434 -14.40 -0.97 -28.51
N GLY A 435 -15.06 -1.91 -29.20
CA GLY A 435 -15.98 -2.85 -28.58
C GLY A 435 -17.17 -3.19 -29.48
N THR A 436 -18.05 -4.06 -28.97
CA THR A 436 -19.33 -4.35 -29.64
C THR A 436 -20.35 -3.28 -29.22
N ASP A 437 -20.96 -2.59 -30.17
CA ASP A 437 -21.90 -1.49 -29.91
C ASP A 437 -21.30 -0.35 -29.07
N ALA A 438 -19.97 -0.16 -29.10
CA ALA A 438 -19.32 0.98 -28.47
C ALA A 438 -19.59 2.25 -29.30
N GLN A 439 -19.91 3.38 -28.66
CA GLN A 439 -20.30 4.60 -29.35
C GLN A 439 -19.62 5.83 -28.74
N ALA A 440 -18.95 6.62 -29.57
CA ALA A 440 -18.73 8.03 -29.27
C ALA A 440 -19.69 8.81 -30.17
N ASP A 441 -20.77 9.34 -29.59
CA ASP A 441 -21.89 9.98 -30.30
C ASP A 441 -22.28 11.30 -29.64
N PRO A 442 -22.15 12.46 -30.31
CA PRO A 442 -22.55 13.74 -29.74
C PRO A 442 -24.02 13.78 -29.32
N LYS A 443 -24.31 14.34 -28.14
CA LYS A 443 -25.69 14.48 -27.62
C LYS A 443 -26.66 15.19 -28.56
N ALA A 444 -26.15 16.13 -29.36
CA ALA A 444 -26.95 16.96 -30.23
C ALA A 444 -26.14 17.41 -31.46
N PRO A 445 -26.80 17.73 -32.58
CA PRO A 445 -26.13 18.30 -33.74
C PRO A 445 -25.39 19.60 -33.39
N GLY A 446 -24.07 19.63 -33.61
CA GLY A 446 -23.21 20.78 -33.33
C GLY A 446 -22.44 20.71 -32.01
N GLU A 447 -22.70 19.69 -31.18
CA GLU A 447 -21.80 19.29 -30.09
C GLU A 447 -20.71 18.37 -30.66
N SER A 448 -19.63 18.20 -29.91
CA SER A 448 -18.50 17.35 -30.28
C SER A 448 -18.24 16.26 -29.23
N VAL A 449 -17.60 15.17 -29.64
CA VAL A 449 -17.04 14.12 -28.78
C VAL A 449 -15.54 13.96 -28.99
N ASP A 450 -14.85 15.00 -29.47
CA ASP A 450 -13.42 14.97 -29.78
C ASP A 450 -12.57 14.49 -28.61
N ASN A 451 -11.45 13.83 -28.95
CA ASN A 451 -10.47 13.30 -28.00
C ASN A 451 -11.05 12.29 -26.99
N SER A 452 -12.20 11.68 -27.27
CA SER A 452 -12.83 10.69 -26.39
C SER A 452 -12.15 9.32 -26.46
N ILE A 453 -12.29 8.53 -25.40
CA ILE A 453 -11.86 7.14 -25.33
C ILE A 453 -13.03 6.28 -24.87
N VAL A 454 -13.57 5.44 -25.74
CA VAL A 454 -14.71 4.55 -25.48
C VAL A 454 -14.27 3.10 -25.69
N ILE A 455 -14.17 2.30 -24.63
CA ILE A 455 -13.70 0.92 -24.70
C ILE A 455 -14.60 -0.02 -23.91
N GLY A 456 -15.39 -0.85 -24.58
CA GLY A 456 -16.26 -1.83 -23.93
C GLY A 456 -17.50 -2.18 -24.75
N THR A 457 -18.23 -3.23 -24.35
CA THR A 457 -19.51 -3.54 -25.00
C THR A 457 -20.57 -2.55 -24.54
N LEU A 458 -21.27 -1.88 -25.46
CA LEU A 458 -22.25 -0.84 -25.16
C LEU A 458 -21.68 0.35 -24.35
N ALA A 459 -20.37 0.57 -24.39
CA ALA A 459 -19.76 1.75 -23.77
C ALA A 459 -20.11 2.99 -24.60
N GLU A 460 -20.36 4.12 -23.95
CA GLU A 460 -20.83 5.35 -24.60
C GLU A 460 -20.14 6.59 -24.05
N SER A 461 -19.63 7.45 -24.94
CA SER A 461 -19.26 8.84 -24.61
C SER A 461 -20.10 9.79 -25.46
N THR A 462 -20.64 10.85 -24.86
CA THR A 462 -21.49 11.82 -25.57
C THR A 462 -21.01 13.28 -25.49
N ALA A 463 -19.81 13.50 -24.94
CA ALA A 463 -19.18 14.82 -24.85
C ALA A 463 -17.65 14.75 -25.08
N GLU A 464 -17.04 15.91 -25.31
CA GLU A 464 -15.60 16.09 -25.50
C GLU A 464 -14.76 15.56 -24.34
N GLU A 465 -13.58 15.02 -24.66
CA GLU A 465 -12.59 14.50 -23.70
C GLU A 465 -13.15 13.43 -22.74
N GLY A 466 -14.27 12.78 -23.10
CA GLY A 466 -14.93 11.76 -22.29
C GLY A 466 -14.21 10.41 -22.36
N ILE A 467 -14.07 9.75 -21.21
CA ILE A 467 -13.45 8.41 -21.12
C ILE A 467 -14.48 7.43 -20.56
N ALA A 468 -14.97 6.49 -21.39
CA ALA A 468 -15.90 5.44 -21.01
C ALA A 468 -15.26 4.05 -21.21
N VAL A 469 -14.82 3.39 -20.14
CA VAL A 469 -14.13 2.09 -20.20
C VAL A 469 -14.84 1.03 -19.37
N GLY A 470 -15.48 0.07 -20.03
CA GLY A 470 -16.22 -1.02 -19.40
C GLY A 470 -17.52 -1.34 -20.13
N LYS A 471 -18.16 -2.47 -19.79
CA LYS A 471 -19.46 -2.81 -20.38
C LYS A 471 -20.50 -1.79 -19.91
N SER A 472 -21.21 -1.14 -20.83
CA SER A 472 -22.26 -0.15 -20.50
C SER A 472 -21.75 1.05 -19.68
N ALA A 473 -20.45 1.35 -19.72
CA ALA A 473 -19.93 2.58 -19.12
C ALA A 473 -20.42 3.80 -19.91
N LEU A 474 -20.81 4.86 -19.22
CA LEU A 474 -21.35 6.10 -19.80
C LEU A 474 -20.58 7.31 -19.28
N ALA A 475 -19.91 8.03 -20.18
CA ALA A 475 -19.35 9.36 -19.93
C ALA A 475 -20.17 10.40 -20.70
N SER A 476 -21.09 11.10 -20.05
CA SER A 476 -22.02 11.98 -20.76
C SER A 476 -21.63 13.45 -20.77
N GLU A 477 -20.75 13.95 -19.93
CA GLU A 477 -20.39 15.38 -19.90
C GLU A 477 -18.91 15.62 -20.19
N ASN A 478 -18.54 16.87 -20.48
CA ASN A 478 -17.18 17.25 -20.87
C ASN A 478 -16.16 16.83 -19.78
N ARG A 479 -15.06 16.18 -20.20
CA ARG A 479 -14.01 15.61 -19.31
C ARG A 479 -14.51 14.57 -18.30
N ALA A 480 -15.70 13.98 -18.51
CA ALA A 480 -16.21 12.93 -17.64
C ALA A 480 -15.44 11.60 -17.84
N VAL A 481 -15.14 10.90 -16.74
CA VAL A 481 -14.42 9.63 -16.76
C VAL A 481 -15.25 8.55 -16.08
N ALA A 482 -15.79 7.61 -16.85
CA ALA A 482 -16.49 6.42 -16.37
C ALA A 482 -15.65 5.16 -16.65
N GLN A 483 -15.16 4.48 -15.61
CA GLN A 483 -14.39 3.24 -15.73
C GLN A 483 -14.97 2.14 -14.82
N GLY A 484 -15.58 1.13 -15.42
CA GLY A 484 -16.25 0.03 -14.74
C GLY A 484 -17.44 -0.52 -15.54
N SER A 485 -17.96 -1.69 -15.17
CA SER A 485 -19.20 -2.16 -15.78
C SER A 485 -20.37 -1.31 -15.27
N ASP A 486 -21.14 -0.70 -16.16
CA ASP A 486 -22.27 0.19 -15.82
C ASP A 486 -21.85 1.39 -14.94
N ALA A 487 -20.61 1.88 -15.09
CA ALA A 487 -20.16 3.12 -14.46
C ALA A 487 -20.74 4.34 -15.19
N HIS A 488 -21.30 5.31 -14.47
CA HIS A 488 -21.99 6.49 -15.04
C HIS A 488 -21.33 7.77 -14.51
N ALA A 489 -20.56 8.45 -15.36
CA ALA A 489 -20.04 9.79 -15.12
C ALA A 489 -20.85 10.79 -15.97
N THR A 490 -21.79 11.48 -15.33
CA THR A 490 -22.81 12.31 -15.99
C THR A 490 -22.81 13.77 -15.56
N GLY A 491 -21.80 14.19 -14.79
CA GLY A 491 -21.49 15.60 -14.51
C GLY A 491 -20.22 16.06 -15.22
N ILE A 492 -20.06 17.37 -15.42
CA ILE A 492 -18.84 17.97 -15.98
C ILE A 492 -17.66 17.65 -15.05
N ASP A 493 -16.50 17.27 -15.59
CA ASP A 493 -15.32 16.88 -14.81
C ASP A 493 -15.55 15.73 -13.81
N SER A 494 -16.65 14.98 -13.97
CA SER A 494 -17.03 13.91 -13.03
C SER A 494 -16.25 12.62 -13.27
N GLN A 495 -16.04 11.85 -12.21
CA GLN A 495 -15.22 10.63 -12.23
C GLN A 495 -15.95 9.47 -11.54
N ALA A 496 -16.35 8.45 -12.29
CA ALA A 496 -17.00 7.24 -11.81
C ALA A 496 -16.08 6.02 -12.02
N PHE A 497 -15.46 5.52 -10.95
CA PHE A 497 -14.57 4.36 -10.95
C PHE A 497 -15.20 3.16 -10.21
N GLY A 498 -15.53 2.08 -10.91
CA GLY A 498 -16.07 0.86 -10.32
C GLY A 498 -17.43 0.45 -10.92
N THR A 499 -17.83 -0.79 -10.69
CA THR A 499 -19.09 -1.33 -11.22
C THR A 499 -20.28 -0.59 -10.63
N GLU A 500 -21.21 -0.12 -11.47
CA GLU A 500 -22.42 0.61 -11.04
C GLU A 500 -22.11 1.91 -10.26
N SER A 501 -20.88 2.44 -10.35
CA SER A 501 -20.53 3.73 -9.74
C SER A 501 -21.22 4.89 -10.47
N ARG A 502 -21.68 5.91 -9.74
CA ARG A 502 -22.45 7.04 -10.29
C ARG A 502 -21.89 8.37 -9.79
N ALA A 503 -21.23 9.12 -10.67
CA ALA A 503 -20.84 10.50 -10.43
C ALA A 503 -21.72 11.41 -11.30
N THR A 504 -22.69 12.11 -10.71
CA THR A 504 -23.80 12.73 -11.46
C THR A 504 -23.83 14.26 -11.43
N ALA A 505 -22.90 14.88 -10.69
CA ALA A 505 -22.81 16.33 -10.52
C ALA A 505 -21.43 16.87 -10.91
N GLU A 506 -21.26 18.21 -10.93
CA GLU A 506 -20.03 18.85 -11.39
C GLU A 506 -18.86 18.50 -10.46
N SER A 507 -17.73 18.10 -11.04
CA SER A 507 -16.52 17.67 -10.32
C SER A 507 -16.76 16.56 -9.28
N ALA A 508 -17.86 15.81 -9.39
CA ALA A 508 -18.18 14.72 -8.47
C ALA A 508 -17.29 13.49 -8.74
N GLN A 509 -16.89 12.80 -7.68
CA GLN A 509 -16.07 11.60 -7.77
C GLN A 509 -16.73 10.45 -7.02
N ALA A 510 -17.10 9.38 -7.73
CA ALA A 510 -17.61 8.13 -7.16
C ALA A 510 -16.62 6.99 -7.45
N SER A 511 -16.08 6.34 -6.43
CA SER A 511 -15.11 5.25 -6.57
C SER A 511 -15.46 4.05 -5.68
N GLY A 512 -15.92 2.95 -6.27
CA GLY A 512 -16.35 1.74 -5.58
C GLY A 512 -17.57 1.10 -6.26
N THR A 513 -17.88 -0.15 -5.91
CA THR A 513 -19.09 -0.79 -6.45
C THR A 513 -20.34 -0.11 -5.88
N ASN A 514 -21.24 0.38 -6.73
CA ASN A 514 -22.42 1.17 -6.31
C ASN A 514 -22.08 2.42 -5.47
N ALA A 515 -20.90 3.02 -5.63
CA ALA A 515 -20.61 4.33 -5.03
C ALA A 515 -21.42 5.43 -5.76
N GLU A 516 -22.01 6.37 -5.01
CA GLU A 516 -22.84 7.45 -5.55
C GLU A 516 -22.37 8.82 -5.04
N ALA A 517 -21.92 9.66 -5.97
CA ALA A 517 -21.61 11.07 -5.73
C ALA A 517 -22.57 11.93 -6.57
N SER A 518 -23.54 12.59 -5.92
CA SER A 518 -24.70 13.21 -6.59
C SER A 518 -24.82 14.72 -6.42
N ALA A 519 -23.85 15.36 -5.77
CA ALA A 519 -23.77 16.81 -5.61
C ALA A 519 -22.40 17.36 -6.03
N ASP A 520 -22.33 18.67 -6.26
CA ASP A 520 -21.13 19.33 -6.77
C ASP A 520 -19.95 19.15 -5.80
N ASN A 521 -18.77 18.85 -6.35
CA ASN A 521 -17.54 18.52 -5.62
C ASN A 521 -17.67 17.36 -4.62
N ALA A 522 -18.75 16.56 -4.68
CA ALA A 522 -18.93 15.44 -3.77
C ALA A 522 -17.98 14.29 -4.07
N ILE A 523 -17.45 13.65 -3.03
CA ILE A 523 -16.52 12.51 -3.15
C ILE A 523 -17.09 11.31 -2.39
N ALA A 524 -17.50 10.26 -3.10
CA ALA A 524 -17.90 8.98 -2.55
C ALA A 524 -16.85 7.91 -2.88
N MET A 525 -16.17 7.34 -1.87
CA MET A 525 -15.16 6.31 -2.03
C MET A 525 -15.43 5.11 -1.12
N GLY A 526 -15.84 3.98 -1.71
CA GLY A 526 -16.20 2.76 -1.00
C GLY A 526 -17.42 2.09 -1.63
N THR A 527 -17.58 0.78 -1.40
CA THR A 527 -18.78 0.07 -1.86
C THR A 527 -20.03 0.65 -1.20
N LEU A 528 -21.06 1.01 -1.98
CA LEU A 528 -22.30 1.63 -1.48
C LEU A 528 -22.09 2.94 -0.70
N SER A 529 -20.97 3.64 -0.92
CA SER A 529 -20.79 4.98 -0.34
C SER A 529 -21.72 5.99 -1.02
N ASP A 530 -22.27 6.94 -0.26
CA ASP A 530 -23.23 7.97 -0.70
C ASP A 530 -22.74 9.35 -0.26
N ALA A 531 -22.32 10.17 -1.22
CA ALA A 531 -21.99 11.59 -1.04
C ALA A 531 -22.99 12.45 -1.84
N SER A 532 -24.04 12.91 -1.18
CA SER A 532 -25.18 13.63 -1.78
C SER A 532 -25.31 15.09 -1.34
N GLY A 533 -24.41 15.58 -0.49
CA GLY A 533 -24.29 17.00 -0.17
C GLY A 533 -23.22 17.71 -1.01
N THR A 534 -23.38 19.01 -1.25
CA THR A 534 -22.33 19.84 -1.90
C THR A 534 -21.06 19.83 -1.05
N ASP A 535 -19.89 19.67 -1.69
CA ASP A 535 -18.58 19.55 -1.02
C ASP A 535 -18.51 18.39 0.00
N SER A 536 -19.43 17.42 -0.06
CA SER A 536 -19.50 16.30 0.88
C SER A 536 -18.49 15.20 0.56
N GLN A 537 -18.07 14.46 1.58
CA GLN A 537 -17.07 13.41 1.46
C GLN A 537 -17.50 12.16 2.23
N ALA A 538 -17.74 11.05 1.53
CA ALA A 538 -18.08 9.75 2.09
C ALA A 538 -16.95 8.73 1.78
N PHE A 539 -16.15 8.37 2.79
CA PHE A 539 -15.07 7.37 2.69
C PHE A 539 -15.42 6.12 3.50
N GLY A 540 -15.49 4.95 2.84
CA GLY A 540 -15.77 3.66 3.47
C GLY A 540 -17.04 2.99 2.94
N THR A 541 -17.16 1.68 3.18
CA THR A 541 -18.33 0.90 2.77
C THR A 541 -19.59 1.40 3.46
N GLU A 542 -20.65 1.70 2.70
CA GLU A 542 -21.92 2.23 3.23
C GLU A 542 -21.76 3.55 4.03
N SER A 543 -20.66 4.27 3.84
CA SER A 543 -20.50 5.62 4.42
C SER A 543 -21.46 6.61 3.74
N ARG A 544 -22.05 7.53 4.51
CA ARG A 544 -23.09 8.42 4.03
C ARG A 544 -22.87 9.87 4.48
N ALA A 545 -22.51 10.73 3.53
CA ALA A 545 -22.36 12.18 3.71
C ALA A 545 -23.45 12.90 2.88
N THR A 546 -24.57 13.26 3.51
CA THR A 546 -25.81 13.69 2.79
C THR A 546 -26.10 15.19 2.87
N ALA A 547 -25.25 15.96 3.53
CA ALA A 547 -25.44 17.38 3.76
C ALA A 547 -24.22 18.20 3.31
N GLU A 548 -24.39 19.53 3.21
CA GLU A 548 -23.34 20.45 2.75
C GLU A 548 -22.08 20.35 3.62
N SER A 549 -20.91 20.20 2.99
CA SER A 549 -19.61 20.05 3.66
C SER A 549 -19.56 18.92 4.69
N ALA A 550 -20.46 17.93 4.61
CA ALA A 550 -20.47 16.80 5.52
C ALA A 550 -19.35 15.82 5.20
N GLN A 551 -18.73 15.23 6.22
CA GLN A 551 -17.66 14.25 6.08
C GLN A 551 -17.98 12.98 6.86
N ALA A 552 -18.19 11.86 6.16
CA ALA A 552 -18.37 10.54 6.75
C ALA A 552 -17.18 9.64 6.39
N SER A 553 -16.44 9.14 7.37
CA SER A 553 -15.26 8.29 7.17
C SER A 553 -15.29 7.05 8.06
N GLY A 554 -15.60 5.89 7.48
CA GLY A 554 -15.71 4.61 8.18
C GLY A 554 -16.84 3.74 7.60
N THR A 555 -16.84 2.44 7.89
CA THR A 555 -17.95 1.57 7.48
C THR A 555 -19.24 2.01 8.17
N ASN A 556 -20.30 2.28 7.41
CA ASN A 556 -21.59 2.78 7.93
C ASN A 556 -21.45 4.08 8.76
N ALA A 557 -20.44 4.92 8.51
CA ALA A 557 -20.37 6.24 9.12
C ALA A 557 -21.43 7.17 8.50
N GLU A 558 -22.16 7.93 9.31
CA GLU A 558 -23.24 8.81 8.86
C GLU A 558 -22.99 10.26 9.27
N ALA A 559 -22.81 11.14 8.29
CA ALA A 559 -22.77 12.59 8.47
C ALA A 559 -23.96 13.21 7.70
N THR A 560 -25.01 13.61 8.42
CA THR A 560 -26.32 13.93 7.82
C THR A 560 -26.76 15.39 8.00
N ALA A 561 -25.93 16.22 8.61
CA ALA A 561 -26.16 17.64 8.81
C ALA A 561 -24.98 18.47 8.29
N ASN A 562 -25.22 19.77 8.08
CA ASN A 562 -24.21 20.67 7.51
C ASN A 562 -22.96 20.73 8.39
N ASN A 563 -21.78 20.69 7.74
CA ASN A 563 -20.47 20.67 8.38
C ASN A 563 -20.25 19.52 9.39
N ALA A 564 -21.11 18.49 9.39
CA ALA A 564 -20.99 17.37 10.32
C ALA A 564 -19.82 16.46 9.93
N ILE A 565 -19.08 15.97 10.93
CA ILE A 565 -17.94 15.07 10.74
C ILE A 565 -18.17 13.78 11.53
N ALA A 566 -18.39 12.67 10.84
CA ALA A 566 -18.49 11.33 11.42
C ALA A 566 -17.27 10.50 11.00
N THR A 567 -16.41 10.12 11.94
CA THR A 567 -15.23 9.28 11.67
C THR A 567 -15.19 8.08 12.61
N GLY A 568 -15.30 6.87 12.05
CA GLY A 568 -15.34 5.61 12.78
C GLY A 568 -16.46 4.70 12.28
N THR A 569 -16.33 3.39 12.50
CA THR A 569 -17.38 2.42 12.12
C THR A 569 -18.68 2.74 12.84
N SER A 570 -19.77 2.90 12.09
CA SER A 570 -21.09 3.23 12.63
C SER A 570 -21.14 4.52 13.48
N SER A 571 -20.23 5.46 13.23
CA SER A 571 -20.31 6.81 13.83
C SER A 571 -21.48 7.60 13.23
N ASP A 572 -22.15 8.42 14.05
CA ASP A 572 -23.33 9.21 13.66
C ASP A 572 -23.14 10.68 14.09
N ALA A 573 -22.94 11.56 13.10
CA ALA A 573 -22.92 13.00 13.26
C ALA A 573 -24.15 13.60 12.52
N SER A 574 -25.24 13.78 13.26
CA SER A 574 -26.55 14.21 12.72
C SER A 574 -26.97 15.62 13.18
N GLY A 575 -26.17 16.29 14.02
CA GLY A 575 -26.33 17.70 14.34
C GLY A 575 -25.52 18.62 13.42
N ALA A 576 -25.98 19.86 13.22
CA ALA A 576 -25.19 20.87 12.48
C ALA A 576 -23.88 21.17 13.23
N ASP A 577 -22.76 21.28 12.49
CA ASP A 577 -21.42 21.47 13.05
C ASP A 577 -20.99 20.39 14.07
N SER A 578 -21.67 19.24 14.08
CA SER A 578 -21.41 18.15 15.03
C SER A 578 -20.22 17.28 14.62
N GLN A 579 -19.56 16.67 15.61
CA GLN A 579 -18.37 15.85 15.40
C GLN A 579 -18.45 14.55 16.19
N ALA A 580 -18.50 13.42 15.50
CA ALA A 580 -18.50 12.07 16.06
C ALA A 580 -17.21 11.33 15.67
N PHE A 581 -16.30 11.12 16.63
CA PHE A 581 -15.04 10.40 16.46
C PHE A 581 -15.02 9.10 17.27
N GLY A 582 -14.96 7.95 16.60
CA GLY A 582 -14.89 6.63 17.21
C GLY A 582 -16.01 5.69 16.78
N THR A 583 -15.81 4.39 16.99
CA THR A 583 -16.81 3.36 16.70
C THR A 583 -18.10 3.60 17.49
N GLU A 584 -19.25 3.65 16.81
CA GLU A 584 -20.56 3.89 17.43
C GLU A 584 -20.64 5.22 18.24
N SER A 585 -19.75 6.17 17.97
CA SER A 585 -19.85 7.51 18.55
C SER A 585 -21.03 8.28 17.95
N ARG A 586 -21.74 9.06 18.77
CA ARG A 586 -22.99 9.72 18.38
C ARG A 586 -23.04 11.18 18.81
N ALA A 587 -22.95 12.09 17.86
CA ALA A 587 -23.11 13.54 18.03
C ALA A 587 -24.37 14.00 17.28
N THR A 588 -25.50 14.12 17.99
CA THR A 588 -26.83 14.24 17.34
C THR A 588 -27.45 15.64 17.42
N ALA A 589 -26.77 16.59 18.05
CA ALA A 589 -27.25 17.94 18.28
C ALA A 589 -26.27 19.00 17.76
N GLU A 590 -26.71 20.26 17.70
CA GLU A 590 -25.92 21.37 17.14
C GLU A 590 -24.62 21.56 17.94
N SER A 591 -23.49 21.66 17.23
CA SER A 591 -22.15 21.81 17.80
C SER A 591 -21.77 20.74 18.84
N ALA A 592 -22.45 19.58 18.82
CA ALA A 592 -22.14 18.48 19.73
C ALA A 592 -20.85 17.75 19.32
N GLN A 593 -20.06 17.32 20.29
CA GLN A 593 -18.81 16.59 20.07
C GLN A 593 -18.80 15.28 20.87
N ALA A 594 -18.80 14.15 20.18
CA ALA A 594 -18.65 12.81 20.76
C ALA A 594 -17.33 12.20 20.31
N SER A 595 -16.42 11.88 21.24
CA SER A 595 -15.09 11.34 20.95
C SER A 595 -14.78 10.12 21.82
N GLY A 596 -14.91 8.92 21.26
CA GLY A 596 -14.66 7.64 21.93
C GLY A 596 -15.62 6.56 21.45
N THR A 597 -15.30 5.29 21.71
CA THR A 597 -16.22 4.19 21.39
C THR A 597 -17.52 4.33 22.18
N ASN A 598 -18.66 4.37 21.50
CA ASN A 598 -19.99 4.56 22.10
C ASN A 598 -20.11 5.87 22.92
N ALA A 599 -19.32 6.90 22.62
CA ALA A 599 -19.50 8.22 23.23
C ALA A 599 -20.78 8.87 22.68
N GLU A 600 -21.59 9.47 23.55
CA GLU A 600 -22.86 10.10 23.18
C GLU A 600 -22.89 11.57 23.61
N ALA A 601 -23.01 12.48 22.64
CA ALA A 601 -23.28 13.90 22.84
C ALA A 601 -24.61 14.24 22.15
N THR A 602 -25.69 14.35 22.93
CA THR A 602 -27.07 14.38 22.39
C THR A 602 -27.79 15.71 22.56
N ALA A 603 -27.13 16.70 23.16
CA ALA A 603 -27.64 18.04 23.37
C ALA A 603 -26.71 19.11 22.77
N ASN A 604 -27.23 20.32 22.59
CA ASN A 604 -26.49 21.42 21.95
C ASN A 604 -25.22 21.77 22.73
N ASN A 605 -24.12 21.98 22.01
CA ASN A 605 -22.78 22.26 22.57
C ASN A 605 -22.25 21.20 23.56
N ALA A 606 -22.88 20.02 23.63
CA ALA A 606 -22.46 18.96 24.55
C ALA A 606 -21.13 18.33 24.08
N ILE A 607 -20.25 18.00 25.03
CA ILE A 607 -18.95 17.37 24.77
C ILE A 607 -18.85 16.07 25.55
N ALA A 608 -18.83 14.93 24.87
CA ALA A 608 -18.61 13.61 25.44
C ALA A 608 -17.28 13.05 24.93
N THR A 609 -16.29 12.89 25.80
CA THR A 609 -14.98 12.33 25.46
C THR A 609 -14.62 11.16 26.37
N GLY A 610 -14.54 9.96 25.80
CA GLY A 610 -14.26 8.72 26.52
C GLY A 610 -15.09 7.55 26.00
N THR A 611 -14.70 6.31 26.33
CA THR A 611 -15.53 5.15 26.02
C THR A 611 -16.84 5.22 26.81
N SER A 612 -17.98 5.17 26.12
CA SER A 612 -19.31 5.22 26.74
C SER A 612 -19.57 6.46 27.61
N SER A 613 -18.87 7.58 27.37
CA SER A 613 -19.21 8.87 27.99
C SER A 613 -20.53 9.39 27.44
N ASP A 614 -21.35 10.01 28.29
CA ASP A 614 -22.69 10.50 27.96
C ASP A 614 -22.84 11.97 28.41
N ALA A 615 -22.94 12.88 27.44
CA ALA A 615 -23.25 14.29 27.63
C ALA A 615 -24.63 14.59 27.00
N SER A 616 -25.67 14.56 27.84
CA SER A 616 -27.08 14.66 27.44
C SER A 616 -27.74 15.99 27.81
N GLY A 617 -27.06 16.86 28.57
CA GLY A 617 -27.53 18.22 28.87
C GLY A 617 -26.97 19.28 27.91
N ALA A 618 -27.66 20.41 27.73
CA ALA A 618 -27.12 21.51 26.94
C ALA A 618 -25.86 22.08 27.59
N ASP A 619 -24.84 22.40 26.80
CA ASP A 619 -23.54 22.89 27.26
C ASP A 619 -22.83 21.95 28.28
N SER A 620 -23.25 20.68 28.35
CA SER A 620 -22.71 19.68 29.29
C SER A 620 -21.40 19.07 28.80
N GLN A 621 -20.58 18.60 29.73
CA GLN A 621 -19.25 18.07 29.45
C GLN A 621 -18.98 16.78 30.24
N ALA A 622 -18.81 15.66 29.54
CA ALA A 622 -18.47 14.36 30.10
C ALA A 622 -17.10 13.90 29.61
N PHE A 623 -16.10 13.86 30.50
CA PHE A 623 -14.73 13.41 30.19
C PHE A 623 -14.37 12.16 31.00
N GLY A 624 -14.17 11.03 30.33
CA GLY A 624 -13.75 9.76 30.94
C GLY A 624 -14.65 8.58 30.57
N THR A 625 -14.19 7.37 30.85
CA THR A 625 -14.99 6.16 30.61
C THR A 625 -16.26 6.18 31.47
N ASN A 626 -17.43 6.03 30.84
CA ASN A 626 -18.76 6.09 31.50
C ASN A 626 -19.04 7.39 32.27
N ALA A 627 -18.33 8.50 31.98
CA ALA A 627 -18.68 9.79 32.59
C ALA A 627 -20.08 10.23 32.11
N GLN A 628 -20.91 10.73 33.01
CA GLN A 628 -22.31 11.11 32.74
C GLN A 628 -22.56 12.57 33.14
N ALA A 629 -22.81 13.43 32.17
CA ALA A 629 -23.25 14.81 32.36
C ALA A 629 -24.66 14.96 31.76
N ILE A 630 -25.69 14.80 32.59
CA ILE A 630 -27.07 14.54 32.12
C ILE A 630 -27.92 15.82 32.01
N SER A 631 -27.57 16.86 32.77
CA SER A 631 -28.34 18.11 32.85
C SER A 631 -27.56 19.30 32.27
N ASP A 632 -28.24 20.42 32.05
CA ASP A 632 -27.64 21.62 31.45
C ASP A 632 -26.45 22.14 32.28
N ASN A 633 -25.39 22.58 31.61
CA ASN A 633 -24.12 23.04 32.19
C ASN A 633 -23.41 22.02 33.10
N ALA A 634 -23.85 20.76 33.13
CA ALA A 634 -23.25 19.73 33.98
C ALA A 634 -21.83 19.37 33.51
N ILE A 635 -20.91 19.20 34.46
CA ILE A 635 -19.54 18.76 34.18
C ILE A 635 -19.25 17.46 34.95
N ALA A 636 -18.93 16.39 34.24
CA ALA A 636 -18.50 15.11 34.80
C ALA A 636 -17.10 14.76 34.27
N MET A 637 -16.09 14.68 35.15
CA MET A 637 -14.72 14.32 34.77
C MET A 637 -14.17 13.17 35.61
N GLY A 638 -13.91 12.03 35.01
CA GLY A 638 -13.38 10.82 35.65
C GLY A 638 -14.12 9.55 35.21
N LYS A 639 -13.54 8.38 35.52
CA LYS A 639 -14.21 7.10 35.28
C LYS A 639 -15.48 7.02 36.13
N ASP A 640 -16.64 6.79 35.51
CA ASP A 640 -17.94 6.70 36.17
C ASP A 640 -18.30 7.95 37.01
N ALA A 641 -17.77 9.13 36.67
CA ALA A 641 -18.19 10.40 37.30
C ALA A 641 -19.60 10.78 36.83
N ARG A 642 -20.47 11.26 37.71
CA ARG A 642 -21.88 11.52 37.41
C ARG A 642 -22.32 12.89 37.92
N SER A 643 -22.58 13.79 37.00
CA SER A 643 -23.23 15.07 37.25
C SER A 643 -24.65 15.01 36.69
N LEU A 644 -25.63 14.92 37.59
CA LEU A 644 -27.01 14.56 37.24
C LEU A 644 -27.98 15.75 37.27
N SER A 645 -27.56 16.90 37.78
CA SER A 645 -28.38 18.10 37.95
C SER A 645 -27.76 19.32 37.26
N SER A 646 -28.56 20.37 37.04
CA SER A 646 -28.11 21.59 36.35
C SER A 646 -26.95 22.23 37.10
N ASP A 647 -25.96 22.72 36.35
CA ASP A 647 -24.80 23.46 36.86
C ASP A 647 -23.94 22.68 37.88
N ALA A 648 -24.14 21.36 37.96
CA ALA A 648 -23.42 20.50 38.90
C ALA A 648 -22.06 20.04 38.32
N ILE A 649 -21.08 19.85 39.20
CA ILE A 649 -19.71 19.46 38.86
C ILE A 649 -19.32 18.20 39.64
N ALA A 650 -19.06 17.10 38.95
CA ALA A 650 -18.50 15.88 39.52
C ALA A 650 -17.12 15.62 38.91
N MET A 651 -16.07 15.62 39.75
CA MET A 651 -14.69 15.45 39.32
C MET A 651 -13.96 14.41 40.17
N GLY A 652 -13.63 13.27 39.57
CA GLY A 652 -12.97 12.15 40.19
C GLY A 652 -13.65 10.82 39.86
N THR A 653 -12.92 9.72 39.99
CA THR A 653 -13.45 8.37 39.77
C THR A 653 -14.59 8.07 40.73
N ASP A 654 -15.75 7.68 40.19
CA ASP A 654 -16.99 7.40 40.92
C ASP A 654 -17.48 8.60 41.77
N SER A 655 -17.22 9.84 41.33
CA SER A 655 -17.78 11.05 41.99
C SER A 655 -19.22 11.31 41.54
N GLU A 656 -20.08 11.76 42.45
CA GLU A 656 -21.50 11.97 42.18
C GLU A 656 -22.01 13.33 42.71
N ALA A 657 -22.59 14.14 41.81
CA ALA A 657 -23.23 15.41 42.15
C ALA A 657 -24.73 15.35 41.80
N PHE A 658 -25.58 15.16 42.82
CA PHE A 658 -27.03 15.02 42.69
C PHE A 658 -27.80 16.34 42.82
N GLY A 659 -27.29 17.31 43.61
CA GLY A 659 -27.92 18.63 43.77
C GLY A 659 -27.69 19.55 42.57
N SER A 660 -28.58 20.51 42.33
CA SER A 660 -28.27 21.64 41.41
C SER A 660 -27.17 22.51 42.01
N ASP A 661 -26.30 23.09 41.19
CA ASP A 661 -25.12 23.86 41.65
C ASP A 661 -24.17 23.07 42.58
N ALA A 662 -24.29 21.74 42.65
CA ALA A 662 -23.51 20.89 43.54
C ALA A 662 -22.10 20.64 43.01
N ILE A 663 -21.10 20.57 43.90
CA ILE A 663 -19.71 20.30 43.54
C ILE A 663 -19.17 19.09 44.31
N ALA A 664 -18.89 17.99 43.62
CA ALA A 664 -18.22 16.81 44.17
C ALA A 664 -16.81 16.67 43.56
N LEU A 665 -15.77 17.03 44.31
CA LEU A 665 -14.37 17.02 43.86
C LEU A 665 -13.54 16.00 44.65
N GLY A 666 -13.36 14.81 44.08
CA GLY A 666 -12.59 13.70 44.66
C GLY A 666 -13.18 12.34 44.29
N SER A 667 -12.37 11.27 44.30
CA SER A 667 -12.89 9.93 44.04
C SER A 667 -13.90 9.50 45.11
N GLN A 668 -15.06 8.97 44.70
CA GLN A 668 -16.17 8.60 45.59
C GLN A 668 -16.68 9.78 46.45
N SER A 669 -16.46 11.03 46.01
CA SER A 669 -17.10 12.18 46.66
C SER A 669 -18.55 12.28 46.21
N GLU A 670 -19.45 12.66 47.12
CA GLU A 670 -20.88 12.70 46.87
C GLU A 670 -21.48 14.01 47.42
N THR A 671 -22.26 14.72 46.60
CA THR A 671 -23.03 15.89 47.04
C THR A 671 -24.50 15.68 46.73
N THR A 672 -25.33 15.60 47.78
CA THR A 672 -26.76 15.25 47.67
C THR A 672 -27.70 16.44 47.77
N VAL A 673 -27.18 17.61 48.15
CA VAL A 673 -27.95 18.84 48.38
C VAL A 673 -27.57 19.93 47.36
N GLU A 674 -28.53 20.80 47.04
CA GLU A 674 -28.34 21.95 46.15
C GLU A 674 -27.29 22.92 46.71
N GLY A 675 -26.35 23.37 45.88
CA GLY A 675 -25.27 24.29 46.27
C GLY A 675 -24.25 23.73 47.27
N GLY A 676 -24.29 22.43 47.59
CA GLY A 676 -23.33 21.78 48.48
C GLY A 676 -21.97 21.56 47.81
N VAL A 677 -20.92 21.38 48.63
CA VAL A 677 -19.56 21.12 48.12
C VAL A 677 -18.91 19.98 48.89
N ALA A 678 -18.69 18.82 48.26
CA ALA A 678 -17.87 17.74 48.80
C ALA A 678 -16.44 17.82 48.25
N LEU A 679 -15.44 18.02 49.12
CA LEU A 679 -14.05 18.24 48.74
C LEU A 679 -13.10 17.18 49.31
N GLY A 680 -12.60 16.32 48.44
CA GLY A 680 -11.67 15.22 48.73
C GLY A 680 -12.34 13.85 48.61
N ALA A 681 -11.53 12.80 48.50
CA ALA A 681 -12.04 11.45 48.26
C ALA A 681 -12.94 10.94 49.41
N GLY A 682 -14.11 10.40 49.09
CA GLY A 682 -15.08 9.89 50.07
C GLY A 682 -15.77 10.95 50.94
N SER A 683 -15.70 12.23 50.57
CA SER A 683 -16.41 13.31 51.29
C SER A 683 -17.89 13.32 50.89
N LEU A 684 -18.78 13.68 51.81
CA LEU A 684 -20.23 13.63 51.63
C LEU A 684 -20.84 14.94 52.10
N ALA A 685 -21.34 15.74 51.14
CA ALA A 685 -22.10 16.95 51.44
C ALA A 685 -23.61 16.62 51.38
N ASP A 686 -24.22 16.43 52.54
CA ASP A 686 -25.63 16.06 52.73
C ASP A 686 -26.43 17.02 53.64
N THR A 687 -25.80 18.13 54.02
CA THR A 687 -26.37 19.12 54.95
C THR A 687 -26.77 20.38 54.18
N ALA A 688 -28.07 20.70 54.17
CA ALA A 688 -28.63 21.86 53.48
C ALA A 688 -28.48 23.17 54.29
N ALA A 689 -28.90 24.29 53.72
CA ALA A 689 -29.01 25.56 54.44
C ALA A 689 -30.03 25.50 55.60
N GLY A 690 -29.92 26.43 56.55
CA GLY A 690 -30.83 26.57 57.70
C GLY A 690 -30.39 25.83 58.98
N GLU A 691 -29.19 25.27 58.99
CA GLU A 691 -28.62 24.67 60.19
C GLU A 691 -28.10 25.75 61.15
N THR A 692 -28.59 25.73 62.39
CA THR A 692 -28.16 26.66 63.44
C THR A 692 -26.91 26.16 64.15
N GLY A 693 -25.97 27.06 64.43
CA GLY A 693 -24.75 26.74 65.19
C GLY A 693 -25.00 26.24 66.61
N TYR A 694 -24.02 25.52 67.16
CA TYR A 694 -24.07 25.01 68.53
C TYR A 694 -24.12 26.15 69.56
N LYS A 695 -25.10 26.11 70.47
CA LYS A 695 -25.28 27.11 71.55
C LYS A 695 -24.70 26.59 72.87
N PRO A 696 -23.57 27.12 73.35
CA PRO A 696 -22.92 26.62 74.55
C PRO A 696 -23.74 26.91 75.81
N PHE A 697 -23.62 26.04 76.82
CA PHE A 697 -24.30 26.21 78.09
C PHE A 697 -23.83 27.48 78.81
N GLY A 698 -24.79 28.32 79.23
CA GLY A 698 -24.51 29.61 79.88
C GLY A 698 -24.29 30.79 78.93
N ALA A 699 -24.44 30.61 77.61
CA ALA A 699 -24.41 31.69 76.63
C ALA A 699 -25.42 32.81 76.98
N THR A 700 -24.99 34.07 76.86
CA THR A 700 -25.86 35.23 77.06
C THR A 700 -26.82 35.40 75.88
N ALA A 701 -27.84 36.25 76.04
CA ALA A 701 -28.75 36.58 74.94
C ALA A 701 -28.01 37.21 73.75
N ASP A 702 -26.95 37.97 74.01
CA ASP A 702 -26.12 38.58 72.97
C ASP A 702 -25.28 37.51 72.25
N ASP A 703 -24.70 36.55 72.99
CA ASP A 703 -23.94 35.43 72.39
C ASP A 703 -24.83 34.55 71.51
N ILE A 704 -26.05 34.24 71.98
CA ILE A 704 -27.04 33.49 71.19
C ILE A 704 -27.43 34.29 69.95
N GLY A 705 -27.62 35.61 70.07
CA GLY A 705 -27.93 36.48 68.94
C GLY A 705 -26.82 36.54 67.90
N ALA A 706 -25.55 36.52 68.32
CA ALA A 706 -24.39 36.45 67.42
C ALA A 706 -24.30 35.10 66.69
N ILE A 707 -24.56 33.99 67.38
CA ILE A 707 -24.59 32.63 66.77
C ILE A 707 -25.78 32.50 65.80
N ASP A 708 -26.96 33.01 66.15
CA ASP A 708 -28.13 32.97 65.27
C ASP A 708 -27.92 33.86 64.03
N ALA A 709 -27.10 34.91 64.12
CA ALA A 709 -26.75 35.75 62.97
C ALA A 709 -25.84 35.04 61.95
N THR A 710 -25.23 33.90 62.29
CA THR A 710 -24.38 33.09 61.40
C THR A 710 -25.05 31.79 60.94
N GLU A 711 -26.39 31.70 61.03
CA GLU A 711 -27.17 30.59 60.45
C GLU A 711 -26.78 30.35 58.99
N ALA A 712 -26.59 29.07 58.62
CA ALA A 712 -26.12 28.70 57.30
C ALA A 712 -27.11 29.15 56.22
N THR A 713 -26.69 30.07 55.34
CA THR A 713 -27.51 30.56 54.22
C THR A 713 -27.40 29.69 52.98
N GLN A 714 -26.36 28.86 52.90
CA GLN A 714 -26.07 27.93 51.80
C GLN A 714 -25.81 26.53 52.38
N SER A 715 -25.86 25.51 51.53
CA SER A 715 -25.53 24.14 51.88
C SER A 715 -24.05 23.97 52.27
N ALA A 716 -23.75 22.90 53.00
CA ALA A 716 -22.44 22.71 53.60
C ALA A 716 -21.31 22.43 52.60
N VAL A 717 -20.10 22.84 53.00
CA VAL A 717 -18.83 22.35 52.42
C VAL A 717 -18.32 21.21 53.30
N ASP A 718 -18.42 19.97 52.84
CA ASP A 718 -17.86 18.80 53.52
C ASP A 718 -16.45 18.48 53.01
N VAL A 719 -15.48 18.38 53.92
CA VAL A 719 -14.10 17.97 53.63
C VAL A 719 -13.78 16.58 54.17
N GLY A 720 -14.79 15.86 54.66
CA GLY A 720 -14.66 14.65 55.47
C GLY A 720 -13.89 14.86 56.78
N SER A 721 -13.45 13.76 57.41
CA SER A 721 -12.62 13.79 58.63
C SER A 721 -11.18 14.22 58.35
N ARG A 722 -10.97 15.46 57.89
CA ARG A 722 -9.64 15.99 57.51
C ARG A 722 -9.27 17.23 58.30
N GLN A 723 -7.96 17.45 58.42
CA GLN A 723 -7.44 18.71 58.94
C GLN A 723 -7.47 19.78 57.86
N ILE A 724 -8.02 20.96 58.19
CA ILE A 724 -7.86 22.17 57.40
C ILE A 724 -6.64 22.91 57.96
N THR A 725 -5.58 23.00 57.15
CA THR A 725 -4.29 23.58 57.56
C THR A 725 -4.06 24.94 56.91
N SER A 726 -3.09 25.71 57.43
CA SER A 726 -2.76 27.06 56.95
C SER A 726 -3.91 28.08 57.08
N LEU A 727 -4.81 27.86 58.05
CA LEU A 727 -5.90 28.78 58.37
C LEU A 727 -5.38 30.00 59.15
N ALA A 728 -5.57 31.19 58.58
CA ALA A 728 -5.29 32.45 59.27
C ALA A 728 -6.20 32.62 60.50
N ALA A 729 -5.83 33.50 61.42
CA ALA A 729 -6.69 33.77 62.58
C ALA A 729 -7.95 34.54 62.12
N GLY A 730 -9.13 34.03 62.48
CA GLY A 730 -10.41 34.67 62.20
C GLY A 730 -10.57 36.02 62.92
N THR A 731 -11.32 36.92 62.31
CA THR A 731 -11.52 38.31 62.75
C THR A 731 -13.00 38.69 62.88
N GLN A 732 -13.88 38.04 62.12
CA GLN A 732 -15.34 38.21 62.15
C GLN A 732 -16.00 36.99 62.81
N ASP A 733 -17.28 37.12 63.15
CA ASP A 733 -18.04 36.07 63.86
C ASP A 733 -18.27 34.80 63.03
N ASP A 734 -18.14 34.90 61.70
CA ASP A 734 -18.28 33.82 60.71
C ASP A 734 -16.93 33.29 60.18
N ASP A 735 -15.80 33.82 60.64
CA ASP A 735 -14.49 33.30 60.29
C ASP A 735 -14.20 31.99 61.05
N ALA A 736 -13.60 31.01 60.36
CA ALA A 736 -13.14 29.79 61.01
C ALA A 736 -12.01 30.07 62.02
N VAL A 737 -12.12 29.50 63.23
CA VAL A 737 -11.14 29.66 64.31
C VAL A 737 -9.98 28.69 64.13
N ASN A 738 -8.75 29.21 64.09
CA ASN A 738 -7.56 28.34 64.05
C ASN A 738 -7.11 27.89 65.46
N VAL A 739 -6.24 26.88 65.52
CA VAL A 739 -5.75 26.31 66.80
C VAL A 739 -5.04 27.36 67.67
N SER A 740 -4.39 28.36 67.07
CA SER A 740 -3.70 29.41 67.84
C SER A 740 -4.66 30.34 68.58
N GLN A 741 -5.81 30.68 67.99
CA GLN A 741 -6.87 31.44 68.64
C GLN A 741 -7.52 30.62 69.75
N LEU A 742 -7.78 29.34 69.50
CA LEU A 742 -8.32 28.44 70.51
C LEU A 742 -7.38 28.32 71.71
N ILE A 743 -6.07 28.11 71.49
CA ILE A 743 -5.06 28.09 72.57
C ILE A 743 -5.01 29.43 73.30
N ALA A 744 -5.05 30.56 72.59
CA ALA A 744 -5.04 31.89 73.20
C ALA A 744 -6.30 32.17 74.05
N SER A 745 -7.44 31.55 73.72
CA SER A 745 -8.69 31.66 74.49
C SER A 745 -8.70 30.82 75.78
N GLN A 746 -7.76 29.89 75.95
CA GLN A 746 -7.72 29.02 77.13
C GLN A 746 -7.33 29.81 78.38
N SER A 747 -8.20 29.76 79.39
CA SER A 747 -7.93 30.32 80.72
C SER A 747 -7.15 29.30 81.55
N LYS A 748 -5.94 29.67 82.00
CA LYS A 748 -5.11 28.86 82.91
C LYS A 748 -5.32 29.30 84.35
N VAL A 749 -5.76 28.40 85.22
CA VAL A 749 -5.79 28.60 86.68
C VAL A 749 -4.51 28.02 87.28
N GLU A 750 -3.59 28.87 87.74
CA GLU A 750 -2.40 28.45 88.49
C GLU A 750 -2.70 28.42 89.99
N ALA A 751 -2.35 27.34 90.68
CA ALA A 751 -2.42 27.26 92.14
C ALA A 751 -1.41 28.24 92.77
N GLY A 752 -1.88 29.15 93.63
CA GLY A 752 -1.04 29.92 94.54
C GLY A 752 -0.44 29.03 95.65
N THR A 753 0.51 29.58 96.42
CA THR A 753 1.30 28.83 97.43
C THR A 753 0.46 28.11 98.49
N ASN A 754 -0.78 28.58 98.73
CA ASN A 754 -1.72 28.07 99.73
C ASN A 754 -3.11 27.82 99.12
N THR A 755 -3.19 27.27 97.90
CA THR A 755 -4.47 26.91 97.27
C THR A 755 -4.37 25.52 96.65
N ALA A 756 -5.37 24.67 96.87
CA ALA A 756 -5.54 23.41 96.15
C ALA A 756 -6.49 23.66 94.96
N VAL A 757 -6.00 23.43 93.75
CA VAL A 757 -6.84 23.46 92.55
C VAL A 757 -7.19 22.02 92.21
N THR A 758 -8.45 21.64 92.40
CA THR A 758 -8.96 20.34 91.95
C THR A 758 -9.78 20.54 90.68
N THR A 759 -9.62 19.61 89.74
CA THR A 759 -10.38 19.62 88.48
C THR A 759 -11.37 18.47 88.48
N SER A 760 -12.59 18.74 88.02
CA SER A 760 -13.57 17.70 87.70
C SER A 760 -14.07 17.87 86.27
N ASP A 761 -14.34 16.74 85.62
CA ASP A 761 -14.96 16.71 84.30
C ASP A 761 -16.39 17.26 84.40
N ASN A 762 -16.69 18.29 83.61
CA ASN A 762 -18.06 18.72 83.39
C ASN A 762 -18.75 17.69 82.45
N PRO A 763 -20.02 17.30 82.67
CA PRO A 763 -20.72 16.36 81.79
C PRO A 763 -20.74 16.75 80.30
N ASP A 764 -20.53 18.03 79.99
CA ASP A 764 -20.56 18.59 78.63
C ASP A 764 -19.15 18.87 78.06
N GLY A 765 -18.09 18.33 78.65
CA GLY A 765 -16.72 18.33 78.07
C GLY A 765 -15.81 19.50 78.45
N GLY A 766 -16.26 20.42 79.31
CA GLY A 766 -15.42 21.46 79.93
C GLY A 766 -14.74 21.01 81.23
N THR A 767 -13.73 21.76 81.70
CA THR A 767 -13.06 21.51 82.99
C THR A 767 -13.56 22.51 84.04
N ILE A 768 -14.14 22.02 85.13
CA ILE A 768 -14.45 22.87 86.30
C ILE A 768 -13.17 22.96 87.15
N TYR A 769 -12.70 24.17 87.40
CA TYR A 769 -11.61 24.44 88.33
C TYR A 769 -12.18 24.88 89.67
N THR A 770 -12.08 24.02 90.68
CA THR A 770 -12.39 24.38 92.07
C THR A 770 -11.10 24.85 92.74
N VAL A 771 -11.06 26.13 93.13
CA VAL A 771 -9.91 26.73 93.82
C VAL A 771 -10.23 26.82 95.30
N ASP A 772 -9.70 25.88 96.07
CA ASP A 772 -9.79 25.89 97.53
C ASP A 772 -8.58 26.66 98.08
N ALA A 773 -8.78 27.75 98.82
CA ALA A 773 -7.70 28.48 99.47
C ALA A 773 -7.31 27.79 100.79
N ASP A 774 -6.41 26.82 100.70
CA ASP A 774 -5.94 26.04 101.84
C ASP A 774 -4.69 26.67 102.50
N GLY A 775 -4.91 27.39 103.61
CA GLY A 775 -3.88 27.57 104.64
C GLY A 775 -3.72 28.98 105.21
N THR A 776 -4.39 29.24 106.34
CA THR A 776 -3.88 30.16 107.37
C THR A 776 -3.21 29.34 108.47
N THR A 777 -1.98 29.66 108.87
CA THR A 777 -1.37 29.09 110.07
C THR A 777 -1.40 30.12 111.20
N VAL A 778 -1.96 29.75 112.36
CA VAL A 778 -1.87 30.50 113.61
C VAL A 778 -1.06 29.64 114.58
N SER A 779 0.20 30.01 114.84
CA SER A 779 1.04 29.34 115.82
C SER A 779 1.07 30.13 117.12
N ASN A 780 0.94 29.41 118.23
CA ASN A 780 1.03 29.99 119.56
C ASN A 780 2.50 30.19 119.96
N GLY A 781 2.88 31.42 120.31
CA GLY A 781 4.24 31.76 120.75
C GLY A 781 4.47 31.64 122.27
N SER A 782 3.44 31.34 123.06
CA SER A 782 3.48 31.36 124.54
C SER A 782 2.40 30.46 125.15
N ASP A 783 2.72 29.73 126.22
CA ASP A 783 1.77 28.83 126.91
C ASP A 783 0.51 29.54 127.48
N ALA A 784 0.41 30.87 127.42
CA ALA A 784 -0.71 31.67 127.93
C ALA A 784 -1.90 31.86 126.96
N VAL A 785 -1.78 31.46 125.68
CA VAL A 785 -2.85 31.54 124.66
C VAL A 785 -3.17 30.15 124.15
N THR A 786 -4.44 29.71 124.22
CA THR A 786 -4.85 28.44 123.61
C THR A 786 -5.55 28.73 122.29
N VAL A 787 -4.99 28.23 121.18
CA VAL A 787 -5.63 28.29 119.86
C VAL A 787 -6.17 26.91 119.53
N THR A 788 -7.48 26.80 119.40
CA THR A 788 -8.15 25.52 119.07
C THR A 788 -8.76 25.66 117.69
N SER A 789 -8.32 24.82 116.73
CA SER A 789 -8.95 24.73 115.41
C SER A 789 -10.22 23.89 115.52
N THR A 790 -11.32 24.40 114.97
CA THR A 790 -12.41 23.54 114.49
C THR A 790 -12.04 23.08 113.09
N GLY A 791 -12.42 21.85 112.70
CA GLY A 791 -12.26 21.42 111.31
C GLY A 791 -12.96 22.40 110.35
N PRO A 792 -12.56 22.43 109.07
CA PRO A 792 -13.16 23.34 108.08
C PRO A 792 -14.68 23.18 108.06
N ASP A 793 -15.39 24.31 107.98
CA ASP A 793 -16.84 24.31 107.79
C ASP A 793 -17.22 23.99 106.34
N ALA A 794 -18.52 24.03 106.02
CA ALA A 794 -19.04 23.68 104.70
C ALA A 794 -18.58 24.64 103.57
N ASP A 795 -18.00 25.79 103.92
CA ASP A 795 -17.50 26.80 102.98
C ASP A 795 -15.96 26.85 102.96
N ASN A 796 -15.28 25.82 103.50
CA ASN A 796 -13.81 25.71 103.62
C ASN A 796 -13.15 26.83 104.44
N VAL A 797 -13.87 27.44 105.39
CA VAL A 797 -13.30 28.40 106.35
C VAL A 797 -12.88 27.68 107.63
N THR A 798 -11.64 27.92 108.07
CA THR A 798 -11.16 27.45 109.39
C THR A 798 -11.26 28.58 110.40
N ASP A 799 -12.26 28.53 111.28
CA ASP A 799 -12.38 29.44 112.41
C ASP A 799 -11.38 29.06 113.52
N TYR A 800 -10.64 30.04 114.02
CA TYR A 800 -9.73 29.89 115.16
C TYR A 800 -10.34 30.55 116.41
N ALA A 801 -10.70 29.72 117.38
CA ALA A 801 -11.05 30.22 118.71
C ALA A 801 -9.76 30.58 119.47
N VAL A 802 -9.56 31.88 119.74
CA VAL A 802 -8.46 32.40 120.55
C VAL A 802 -8.98 32.72 121.94
N ASP A 803 -8.59 31.93 122.93
CA ASP A 803 -8.95 32.15 124.32
C ASP A 803 -7.79 32.80 125.09
N LEU A 804 -8.08 33.89 125.79
CA LEU A 804 -7.11 34.70 126.51
C LEU A 804 -7.24 34.41 128.01
N SER A 805 -6.24 33.73 128.58
CA SER A 805 -6.15 33.55 130.04
C SER A 805 -5.92 34.90 130.74
N GLN A 806 -6.32 35.04 132.01
CA GLN A 806 -6.10 36.29 132.77
C GLN A 806 -4.62 36.64 132.99
N ASP A 807 -3.69 35.75 132.65
CA ASP A 807 -2.24 35.98 132.63
C ASP A 807 -1.77 36.74 131.36
N SER A 808 -2.68 37.06 130.42
CA SER A 808 -2.38 37.74 129.15
C SER A 808 -2.56 39.27 129.16
N LYS A 809 -2.80 39.88 130.33
CA LYS A 809 -2.93 41.36 130.49
C LYS A 809 -1.62 42.08 130.74
#